data_AF-A0A0C1RAD9-F1
#
_entry.id   AF-A0A0C1RAD9-F1
#
_cell.length_a   1.000
_cell.length_b   1.000
_cell.length_c   1.000
_cell.angle_alpha   90.00
_cell.angle_beta   90.00
_cell.angle_gamma   90.00
#
_symmetry.space_group_name_H-M   'P 1'
#
loop_
_entity.id
_entity.type
_entity.pdbx_description
1 polymer ?
#
loop_
_entity_poly.entity_id
_entity_poly.type
_entity_poly.pdbx_seq_one_letter_code
_entity_poly.pdbx_strand_id
1 'polypeptide(L)'
;MIDPKHLHEWFGSAVDESIIQLNVKTLSGNLALEHLLYALREDARRNDRRLRDKYLRQYDHVLKGGWWVSGLDPLNDWEPMEWGRFKPDFARMGWDKEAQKPIEKRVKYESPPKTSNRVTYLRVPLHTWEMVSKRYGVPMPEQIVTTEAGEAIGFWAWVVANPKIPIILAEGEKKSASLLSLGFVSAALPGIWGGRVGDGELERMHPDLIPVAQTGREFVVLFDYETKPSTRKQLYKATKRTGWAITRQACRCKVALLPGQEKGVDDWISVLGKKSNQAVTALIGDARTLSEYQAEIRINRTRGLHKYQPNITVNTRYLSDAVTKLPDSGLVGLQSDMGTGKTELLSRWRKEHPEESFLNNGHRVNLLRNLAGRLETVMYNAVNGGSLGETKALSITIDSLYKMANNLQAYGCVFVDEACQYLAHLLKSKTCRNHRASILEVLEAVVYRAKLVVLADAHLDDLTIEFFHAMRPQGESPFIIQNNWKSGGREVFWYEGTNSSALIAQIHAQVLTGNKAIVVSDSKRFIKKLERSFLMLGNVLHSDTQDDTPEPEADRQLRVWAIHSENSGSEENQLFIQEINTALKSIDVLLTSPSLGTGVDISVDYFDIIFGAFHAVSQSANECAQQLWRNRTNIPMHVWVAERPPFGYNETNPKRIKERYLQKNEMTAFLIRIDRETGKRGVEKDWALDISCQLEAQRNLSINNLRLDLRSLLEDMGNTIIPMGDGVNEA
;
A
#
# COMPACT_ATOMS: atom_id res chain seq x y z
N MET A 1 -44.97 -24.17 3.18
CA MET A 1 -43.79 -25.00 2.87
C MET A 1 -42.87 -24.22 1.95
N ILE A 2 -41.55 -24.37 2.13
CA ILE A 2 -40.54 -23.75 1.27
C ILE A 2 -40.46 -24.53 -0.04
N ASP A 3 -40.32 -23.80 -1.15
CA ASP A 3 -40.15 -24.39 -2.48
C ASP A 3 -38.83 -25.17 -2.53
N PRO A 4 -38.79 -26.41 -3.05
CA PRO A 4 -37.56 -27.21 -3.14
C PRO A 4 -36.40 -26.47 -3.82
N LYS A 5 -36.68 -25.61 -4.80
CA LYS A 5 -35.67 -24.78 -5.47
C LYS A 5 -35.02 -23.80 -4.50
N HIS A 6 -35.82 -23.13 -3.67
CA HIS A 6 -35.32 -22.17 -2.68
C HIS A 6 -34.56 -22.87 -1.56
N LEU A 7 -35.06 -24.02 -1.12
CA LEU A 7 -34.38 -24.86 -0.14
C LEU A 7 -33.00 -25.32 -0.65
N HIS A 8 -32.94 -25.83 -1.90
CA HIS A 8 -31.69 -26.24 -2.53
C HIS A 8 -30.71 -25.06 -2.71
N GLU A 9 -31.20 -23.86 -3.01
CA GLU A 9 -30.36 -22.66 -3.14
C GLU A 9 -29.66 -22.29 -1.82
N TRP A 10 -30.34 -22.46 -0.68
CA TRP A 10 -29.78 -22.20 0.63
C TRP A 10 -28.87 -23.34 1.10
N PHE A 11 -29.19 -24.60 0.79
CA PHE A 11 -28.28 -25.72 1.00
C PHE A 11 -26.98 -25.58 0.19
N GLY A 12 -27.06 -25.05 -1.03
CA GLY A 12 -25.88 -24.72 -1.84
C GLY A 12 -24.98 -23.65 -1.22
N SER A 13 -25.48 -22.89 -0.24
CA SER A 13 -24.73 -21.94 0.60
C SER A 13 -24.32 -22.55 1.95
N ALA A 14 -24.38 -23.88 2.09
CA ALA A 14 -24.04 -24.65 3.29
C ALA A 14 -24.78 -24.19 4.55
N VAL A 15 -26.07 -23.89 4.42
CA VAL A 15 -26.92 -23.50 5.54
C VAL A 15 -27.64 -24.72 6.13
N ASP A 16 -27.65 -24.82 7.46
CA ASP A 16 -28.42 -25.79 8.23
C ASP A 16 -29.92 -25.69 7.93
N GLU A 17 -30.57 -26.84 7.73
CA GLU A 17 -31.97 -26.89 7.32
C GLU A 17 -32.90 -26.20 8.31
N SER A 18 -32.69 -26.38 9.61
CA SER A 18 -33.55 -25.77 10.63
C SER A 18 -33.42 -24.24 10.62
N ILE A 19 -32.24 -23.70 10.34
CA ILE A 19 -32.07 -22.24 10.14
C ILE A 19 -32.87 -21.77 8.91
N ILE A 20 -32.88 -22.54 7.81
CA ILE A 20 -33.66 -22.20 6.61
C ILE A 20 -35.16 -22.18 6.94
N GLN A 21 -35.67 -23.24 7.57
CA GLN A 21 -37.09 -23.38 7.92
C GLN A 21 -37.58 -22.26 8.86
N LEU A 22 -36.73 -21.80 9.78
CA LEU A 22 -37.08 -20.75 10.73
C LEU A 22 -37.15 -19.34 10.10
N ASN A 23 -36.39 -19.07 9.04
CA ASN A 23 -36.14 -17.71 8.56
C ASN A 23 -36.57 -17.44 7.12
N VAL A 24 -36.83 -18.47 6.32
CA VAL A 24 -37.10 -18.34 4.87
C VAL A 24 -38.54 -18.70 4.54
N LYS A 25 -39.19 -17.90 3.70
CA LYS A 25 -40.54 -18.14 3.19
C LYS A 25 -40.57 -18.02 1.67
N THR A 26 -41.09 -19.03 0.98
CA THR A 26 -41.45 -18.88 -0.45
C THR A 26 -42.67 -18.00 -0.58
N LEU A 27 -42.60 -16.94 -1.39
CA LEU A 27 -43.73 -16.08 -1.71
C LEU A 27 -43.87 -15.94 -3.22
N SER A 28 -45.12 -15.82 -3.69
CA SER A 28 -45.45 -15.54 -5.08
C SER A 28 -46.76 -14.74 -5.15
N GLY A 29 -47.08 -14.22 -6.34
CA GLY A 29 -48.30 -13.46 -6.56
C GLY A 29 -48.45 -12.26 -5.63
N ASN A 30 -49.69 -11.92 -5.29
CA ASN A 30 -49.99 -10.73 -4.48
C ASN A 30 -49.40 -10.78 -3.07
N LEU A 31 -49.27 -11.97 -2.48
CA LEU A 31 -48.68 -12.13 -1.15
C LEU A 31 -47.21 -11.64 -1.13
N ALA A 32 -46.44 -11.90 -2.18
CA ALA A 32 -45.08 -11.38 -2.31
C ALA A 32 -45.04 -9.85 -2.37
N LEU A 33 -46.02 -9.22 -3.04
CA LEU A 33 -46.14 -7.76 -3.08
C LEU A 33 -46.58 -7.18 -1.72
N GLU A 34 -47.48 -7.86 -1.01
CA GLU A 34 -47.92 -7.41 0.33
C GLU A 34 -46.76 -7.40 1.31
N HIS A 35 -45.96 -8.47 1.33
CA HIS A 35 -44.74 -8.54 2.15
C HIS A 35 -43.70 -7.47 1.76
N LEU A 36 -43.51 -7.20 0.47
CA LEU A 36 -42.49 -6.24 0.04
C LEU A 36 -42.95 -4.79 0.17
N LEU A 37 -44.22 -4.48 -0.08
CA LEU A 37 -44.70 -3.12 -0.30
C LEU A 37 -45.53 -2.54 0.86
N TYR A 38 -45.46 -3.17 2.05
CA TYR A 38 -46.23 -2.77 3.24
C TYR A 38 -46.05 -1.30 3.65
N ALA A 39 -44.85 -0.73 3.44
CA ALA A 39 -44.52 0.64 3.82
C ALA A 39 -44.96 1.71 2.81
N LEU A 40 -45.62 1.34 1.70
CA LEU A 40 -46.17 2.31 0.76
C LEU A 40 -47.43 2.96 1.33
N ARG A 41 -47.45 4.30 1.33
CA ARG A 41 -48.60 5.11 1.78
C ARG A 41 -49.77 4.99 0.80
N GLU A 42 -50.96 5.42 1.23
CA GLU A 42 -52.20 5.37 0.42
C GLU A 42 -52.08 6.12 -0.92
N ASP A 43 -51.23 7.13 -1.02
CA ASP A 43 -50.96 7.84 -2.28
C ASP A 43 -50.29 6.95 -3.35
N ALA A 44 -49.72 5.81 -2.97
CA ALA A 44 -49.22 4.78 -3.87
C ALA A 44 -50.33 3.91 -4.49
N ARG A 45 -51.57 4.06 -4.02
CA ARG A 45 -52.75 3.34 -4.48
C ARG A 45 -53.69 4.29 -5.24
N ARG A 46 -54.54 3.71 -6.09
CA ARG A 46 -55.66 4.36 -6.79
C ARG A 46 -56.89 4.36 -5.87
N ASN A 47 -57.95 5.06 -6.27
CA ASN A 47 -59.20 5.13 -5.49
C ASN A 47 -59.87 3.75 -5.28
N ASP A 48 -59.60 2.79 -6.16
CA ASP A 48 -60.03 1.38 -6.06
C ASP A 48 -59.10 0.53 -5.17
N ARG A 49 -58.17 1.16 -4.43
CA ARG A 49 -57.13 0.57 -3.57
C ARG A 49 -56.06 -0.23 -4.32
N ARG A 50 -56.10 -0.28 -5.66
CA ARG A 50 -55.08 -0.94 -6.48
C ARG A 50 -53.78 -0.15 -6.45
N LEU A 51 -52.64 -0.85 -6.38
CA LEU A 51 -51.32 -0.23 -6.56
C LEU A 51 -51.24 0.50 -7.90
N ARG A 52 -50.67 1.72 -7.91
CA ARG A 52 -50.48 2.49 -9.14
C ARG A 52 -49.58 1.75 -10.12
N ASP A 53 -49.86 1.91 -11.42
CA ASP A 53 -49.21 1.20 -12.51
C ASP A 53 -47.68 1.31 -12.51
N LYS A 54 -47.11 2.42 -12.01
CA LYS A 54 -45.65 2.57 -11.88
C LYS A 54 -45.03 1.51 -10.97
N TYR A 55 -45.67 1.17 -9.86
CA TYR A 55 -45.17 0.17 -8.90
C TYR A 55 -45.45 -1.24 -9.41
N LEU A 56 -46.61 -1.47 -10.03
CA LEU A 56 -46.91 -2.75 -10.68
C LEU A 56 -45.88 -3.07 -11.77
N ARG A 57 -45.53 -2.11 -12.63
CA ARG A 57 -44.49 -2.28 -13.65
C ARG A 57 -43.11 -2.51 -13.04
N GLN A 58 -42.78 -1.80 -11.97
CA GLN A 58 -41.47 -1.92 -11.32
C GLN A 58 -41.27 -3.27 -10.60
N TYR A 59 -42.34 -3.82 -10.01
CA TYR A 59 -42.29 -5.04 -9.20
C TYR A 59 -43.02 -6.23 -9.84
N ASP A 60 -43.28 -6.21 -11.15
CA ASP A 60 -43.89 -7.33 -11.89
C ASP A 60 -43.13 -8.65 -11.69
N HIS A 61 -41.79 -8.57 -11.59
CA HIS A 61 -40.94 -9.73 -11.36
C HIS A 61 -41.14 -10.38 -9.98
N VAL A 62 -41.64 -9.64 -9.00
CA VAL A 62 -41.94 -10.16 -7.64
C VAL A 62 -43.13 -11.11 -7.66
N LEU A 63 -44.10 -10.87 -8.55
CA LEU A 63 -45.27 -11.75 -8.72
C LEU A 63 -44.86 -13.16 -9.20
N LYS A 64 -43.74 -13.27 -9.90
CA LYS A 64 -43.25 -14.52 -10.53
C LYS A 64 -42.61 -15.51 -9.55
N GLY A 65 -42.58 -15.17 -8.27
CA GLY A 65 -42.01 -16.03 -7.23
C GLY A 65 -40.62 -15.60 -6.78
N GLY A 66 -40.29 -16.08 -5.59
CA GLY A 66 -39.01 -15.90 -4.94
C GLY A 66 -39.12 -16.25 -3.46
N TRP A 67 -38.09 -15.91 -2.70
CA TRP A 67 -38.07 -16.15 -1.27
C TRP A 67 -37.86 -14.86 -0.46
N TRP A 68 -38.52 -14.82 0.69
CA TRP A 68 -38.42 -13.78 1.70
C TRP A 68 -37.60 -14.29 2.87
N VAL A 69 -36.68 -13.46 3.34
CA VAL A 69 -35.93 -13.69 4.58
C VAL A 69 -36.13 -12.53 5.54
N SER A 70 -36.46 -12.83 6.79
CA SER A 70 -36.55 -11.86 7.88
C SER A 70 -36.01 -12.48 9.16
N GLY A 71 -35.59 -11.62 10.08
CA GLY A 71 -35.00 -12.01 11.36
C GLY A 71 -35.78 -11.46 12.54
N LEU A 72 -35.09 -11.27 13.66
CA LEU A 72 -35.61 -10.67 14.89
C LEU A 72 -35.25 -9.19 14.99
N ASP A 73 -36.10 -8.40 15.63
CA ASP A 73 -35.89 -6.95 15.81
C ASP A 73 -35.12 -6.64 17.10
N PRO A 74 -33.86 -6.18 17.01
CA PRO A 74 -33.05 -5.87 18.19
C PRO A 74 -33.55 -4.64 18.97
N LEU A 75 -34.50 -3.87 18.40
CA LEU A 75 -35.10 -2.68 19.03
C LEU A 75 -36.50 -2.95 19.58
N ASN A 76 -37.02 -4.17 19.42
CA ASN A 76 -38.35 -4.56 19.89
C ASN A 76 -38.28 -5.95 20.54
N ASP A 77 -37.48 -6.04 21.60
CA ASP A 77 -37.33 -7.24 22.45
C ASP A 77 -37.07 -8.56 21.71
N TRP A 78 -36.40 -8.49 20.56
CA TRP A 78 -36.11 -9.65 19.71
C TRP A 78 -37.37 -10.36 19.17
N GLU A 79 -38.49 -9.65 19.07
CA GLU A 79 -39.68 -10.13 18.37
C GLU A 79 -39.43 -10.26 16.85
N PRO A 80 -40.21 -11.08 16.12
CA PRO A 80 -40.08 -11.20 14.67
C PRO A 80 -40.16 -9.85 13.96
N MET A 81 -39.13 -9.52 13.17
CA MET A 81 -39.05 -8.27 12.43
C MET A 81 -39.96 -8.33 11.20
N GLU A 82 -40.81 -7.32 11.03
CA GLU A 82 -41.62 -7.16 9.81
C GLU A 82 -40.74 -6.90 8.58
N TRP A 83 -39.65 -6.14 8.76
CA TRP A 83 -38.69 -5.90 7.70
C TRP A 83 -37.91 -7.17 7.34
N GLY A 84 -37.73 -7.36 6.04
CA GLY A 84 -36.95 -8.45 5.47
C GLY A 84 -36.57 -8.13 4.04
N ARG A 85 -35.99 -9.09 3.34
CA ARG A 85 -35.61 -8.94 1.93
C ARG A 85 -36.19 -10.03 1.08
N PHE A 86 -36.60 -9.64 -0.11
CA PHE A 86 -37.11 -10.54 -1.12
C PHE A 86 -36.03 -10.81 -2.18
N LYS A 87 -35.72 -12.08 -2.42
CA LYS A 87 -34.94 -12.51 -3.57
C LYS A 87 -35.88 -13.08 -4.63
N PRO A 88 -36.10 -12.36 -5.76
CA PRO A 88 -36.94 -12.85 -6.84
C PRO A 88 -36.27 -14.01 -7.58
N ASP A 89 -37.07 -14.93 -8.09
CA ASP A 89 -36.62 -15.97 -9.01
C ASP A 89 -36.04 -15.39 -10.31
N PHE A 90 -36.58 -14.24 -10.72
CA PHE A 90 -36.20 -13.52 -11.93
C PHE A 90 -35.83 -12.08 -11.57
N ALA A 91 -34.54 -11.84 -11.28
CA ALA A 91 -34.04 -10.51 -10.97
C ALA A 91 -34.25 -9.53 -12.14
N ARG A 92 -34.82 -8.35 -11.84
CA ARG A 92 -34.97 -7.27 -12.83
C ARG A 92 -33.63 -6.57 -13.12
N MET A 93 -33.58 -5.90 -14.27
CA MET A 93 -32.45 -5.02 -14.62
C MET A 93 -32.40 -3.82 -13.68
N GLY A 94 -31.20 -3.36 -13.35
CA GLY A 94 -31.02 -2.10 -12.65
C GLY A 94 -31.44 -0.91 -13.52
N TRP A 95 -31.68 0.23 -12.89
CA TRP A 95 -32.08 1.46 -13.57
C TRP A 95 -31.18 2.62 -13.14
N ASP A 96 -30.58 3.31 -14.10
CA ASP A 96 -29.86 4.55 -13.88
C ASP A 96 -30.86 5.71 -13.86
N LYS A 97 -30.94 6.42 -12.73
CA LYS A 97 -31.86 7.55 -12.56
C LYS A 97 -31.38 8.82 -13.26
N GLU A 98 -30.08 9.02 -13.42
CA GLU A 98 -29.53 10.20 -14.08
C GLU A 98 -29.58 10.03 -15.59
N ALA A 99 -29.16 8.86 -16.08
CA ALA A 99 -29.16 8.55 -17.51
C ALA A 99 -30.51 8.02 -18.04
N GLN A 100 -31.51 7.83 -17.16
CA GLN A 100 -32.86 7.33 -17.48
C GLN A 100 -32.85 6.07 -18.36
N LYS A 101 -31.95 5.13 -18.07
CA LYS A 101 -31.77 3.90 -18.87
C LYS A 101 -31.53 2.65 -18.00
N PRO A 102 -31.85 1.45 -18.49
CA PRO A 102 -31.45 0.21 -17.84
C PRO A 102 -29.93 0.09 -17.76
N ILE A 103 -29.42 -0.53 -16.69
CA ILE A 103 -28.01 -0.91 -16.55
C ILE A 103 -27.88 -2.43 -16.50
N GLU A 104 -26.77 -2.95 -17.01
CA GLU A 104 -26.49 -4.40 -17.06
C GLU A 104 -26.52 -5.08 -15.68
N LYS A 105 -26.25 -4.33 -14.60
CA LYS A 105 -26.26 -4.87 -13.23
C LYS A 105 -27.70 -5.15 -12.79
N ARG A 106 -28.02 -6.44 -12.58
CA ARG A 106 -29.33 -6.90 -12.07
C ARG A 106 -29.51 -6.59 -10.58
N VAL A 107 -30.75 -6.30 -10.18
CA VAL A 107 -31.16 -6.13 -8.78
C VAL A 107 -31.43 -7.51 -8.19
N LYS A 108 -30.44 -8.06 -7.46
CA LYS A 108 -30.52 -9.42 -6.91
C LYS A 108 -31.49 -9.55 -5.74
N TYR A 109 -31.67 -8.49 -4.95
CA TYR A 109 -32.51 -8.47 -3.75
C TYR A 109 -33.32 -7.17 -3.73
N GLU A 110 -34.59 -7.26 -3.32
CA GLU A 110 -35.47 -6.13 -3.08
C GLU A 110 -35.67 -5.94 -1.58
N SER A 111 -35.53 -4.70 -1.11
CA SER A 111 -35.92 -4.30 0.25
C SER A 111 -37.23 -3.53 0.19
N PRO A 112 -38.04 -3.53 1.27
CA PRO A 112 -39.26 -2.75 1.34
C PRO A 112 -39.03 -1.28 1.01
N PRO A 113 -39.69 -0.72 -0.02
CA PRO A 113 -39.44 0.65 -0.43
C PRO A 113 -39.90 1.61 0.66
N LYS A 114 -39.26 2.78 0.75
CA LYS A 114 -39.55 3.83 1.74
C LYS A 114 -39.30 3.42 3.20
N THR A 115 -38.68 2.26 3.43
CA THR A 115 -38.11 1.89 4.72
C THR A 115 -36.60 2.14 4.73
N SER A 116 -36.04 2.33 5.92
CA SER A 116 -34.60 2.23 6.08
C SER A 116 -34.21 0.75 6.00
N ASN A 117 -33.07 0.47 5.39
CA ASN A 117 -32.49 -0.88 5.46
C ASN A 117 -32.25 -1.24 6.94
N ARG A 118 -32.48 -2.52 7.30
CA ARG A 118 -32.26 -3.06 8.65
C ARG A 118 -31.16 -4.12 8.63
N VAL A 119 -30.68 -4.51 9.81
CA VAL A 119 -29.76 -5.64 10.00
C VAL A 119 -30.56 -6.89 10.34
N THR A 120 -30.25 -8.02 9.69
CA THR A 120 -30.97 -9.26 9.91
C THR A 120 -30.28 -10.13 10.96
N TYR A 121 -30.99 -10.37 12.06
CA TYR A 121 -30.63 -11.29 13.13
C TYR A 121 -31.46 -12.57 13.00
N LEU A 122 -30.85 -13.65 12.51
CA LEU A 122 -31.58 -14.88 12.22
C LEU A 122 -32.02 -15.60 13.50
N ARG A 123 -33.21 -16.19 13.46
CA ARG A 123 -33.71 -17.15 14.44
C ARG A 123 -32.86 -18.41 14.36
N VAL A 124 -32.53 -19.02 15.50
CA VAL A 124 -31.66 -20.19 15.56
C VAL A 124 -32.34 -21.37 16.26
N PRO A 125 -32.06 -22.61 15.84
CA PRO A 125 -32.47 -23.80 16.55
C PRO A 125 -31.58 -24.06 17.78
N LEU A 126 -32.05 -24.92 18.69
CA LEU A 126 -31.35 -25.23 19.93
C LEU A 126 -29.93 -25.77 19.69
N HIS A 127 -29.75 -26.68 18.72
CA HIS A 127 -28.43 -27.25 18.42
C HIS A 127 -27.42 -26.22 17.94
N THR A 128 -27.86 -25.17 17.24
CA THR A 128 -27.00 -24.05 16.84
C THR A 128 -26.56 -23.24 18.06
N TRP A 129 -27.45 -23.00 19.02
CA TRP A 129 -27.07 -22.34 20.27
C TRP A 129 -26.06 -23.20 21.05
N GLU A 130 -26.25 -24.52 21.12
CA GLU A 130 -25.30 -25.45 21.75
C GLU A 130 -23.91 -25.40 21.09
N MET A 131 -23.85 -25.36 19.76
CA MET A 131 -22.58 -25.19 19.03
C MET A 131 -21.88 -23.88 19.38
N VAL A 132 -22.63 -22.77 19.44
CA VAL A 132 -22.09 -21.44 19.80
C VAL A 132 -21.57 -21.45 21.24
N SER A 133 -22.35 -21.99 22.18
CA SER A 133 -21.99 -22.17 23.59
C SER A 133 -20.66 -22.93 23.73
N LYS A 134 -20.55 -24.09 23.08
CA LYS A 134 -19.34 -24.92 23.08
C LYS A 134 -18.14 -24.21 22.45
N ARG A 135 -18.34 -23.49 21.33
CA ARG A 135 -17.26 -22.78 20.62
C ARG A 135 -16.62 -21.71 21.50
N TYR A 136 -17.44 -20.92 22.20
CA TYR A 136 -16.97 -19.76 22.94
C TYR A 136 -16.82 -20.01 24.45
N GLY A 137 -17.09 -21.24 24.92
CA GLY A 137 -16.99 -21.60 26.33
C GLY A 137 -17.93 -20.75 27.20
N VAL A 138 -19.17 -20.55 26.73
CA VAL A 138 -20.17 -19.73 27.43
C VAL A 138 -21.35 -20.60 27.80
N PRO A 139 -21.64 -20.79 29.10
CA PRO A 139 -22.78 -21.61 29.52
C PRO A 139 -24.11 -21.09 28.98
N MET A 140 -24.98 -22.03 28.61
CA MET A 140 -26.36 -21.75 28.23
C MET A 140 -27.23 -21.56 29.48
N PRO A 141 -28.36 -20.84 29.39
CA PRO A 141 -29.36 -20.80 30.46
C PRO A 141 -29.89 -22.20 30.78
N GLU A 142 -30.25 -22.45 32.04
CA GLU A 142 -30.76 -23.76 32.49
C GLU A 142 -32.11 -24.14 31.86
N GLN A 143 -32.93 -23.14 31.54
CA GLN A 143 -34.26 -23.33 30.95
C GLN A 143 -34.34 -22.54 29.64
N ILE A 144 -34.40 -23.28 28.52
CA ILE A 144 -34.56 -22.70 27.18
C ILE A 144 -35.92 -23.13 26.63
N VAL A 145 -36.72 -22.14 26.23
CA VAL A 145 -37.99 -22.37 25.57
C VAL A 145 -37.73 -22.59 24.07
N THR A 146 -38.19 -23.73 23.56
CA THR A 146 -38.16 -24.03 22.12
C THR A 146 -39.57 -23.99 21.56
N THR A 147 -39.80 -23.25 20.48
CA THR A 147 -41.10 -23.19 19.81
C THR A 147 -41.41 -24.50 19.06
N GLU A 148 -42.67 -24.70 18.66
CA GLU A 148 -43.06 -25.83 17.78
C GLU A 148 -42.27 -25.83 16.45
N ALA A 149 -41.88 -24.66 15.96
CA ALA A 149 -41.07 -24.51 14.75
C ALA A 149 -39.57 -24.82 14.97
N GLY A 150 -39.16 -25.13 16.21
CA GLY A 150 -37.77 -25.47 16.56
C GLY A 150 -36.88 -24.27 16.90
N GLU A 151 -37.42 -23.05 16.99
CA GLU A 151 -36.64 -21.87 17.43
C GLU A 151 -36.35 -21.95 18.92
N ALA A 152 -35.09 -21.75 19.30
CA ALA A 152 -34.69 -21.54 20.69
C ALA A 152 -34.77 -20.05 21.07
N ILE A 153 -35.78 -19.70 21.87
CA ILE A 153 -36.07 -18.32 22.25
C ILE A 153 -34.99 -17.80 23.21
N GLY A 154 -34.54 -16.57 22.99
CA GLY A 154 -33.59 -15.89 23.88
C GLY A 154 -32.12 -15.95 23.45
N PHE A 155 -31.79 -16.61 22.32
CA PHE A 155 -30.41 -16.70 21.82
C PHE A 155 -29.72 -15.33 21.71
N TRP A 156 -30.36 -14.35 21.07
CA TRP A 156 -29.76 -13.03 20.88
C TRP A 156 -29.67 -12.22 22.18
N ALA A 157 -30.64 -12.35 23.08
CA ALA A 157 -30.56 -11.77 24.42
C ALA A 157 -29.39 -12.35 25.21
N TRP A 158 -29.15 -13.67 25.10
CA TRP A 158 -27.97 -14.31 25.68
C TRP A 158 -26.66 -13.86 25.02
N VAL A 159 -26.63 -13.67 23.70
CA VAL A 159 -25.46 -13.09 23.00
C VAL A 159 -25.18 -11.68 23.54
N VAL A 160 -26.20 -10.84 23.73
CA VAL A 160 -26.08 -9.49 24.31
C VAL A 160 -25.48 -9.54 25.71
N ALA A 161 -25.95 -10.46 26.56
CA ALA A 161 -25.45 -10.63 27.92
C ALA A 161 -23.99 -11.13 27.99
N ASN A 162 -23.44 -11.66 26.90
CA ASN A 162 -22.11 -12.25 26.84
C ASN A 162 -21.21 -11.53 25.81
N PRO A 163 -20.64 -10.35 26.15
CA PRO A 163 -19.81 -9.56 25.24
C PRO A 163 -18.49 -10.21 24.84
N LYS A 164 -18.09 -11.31 25.49
CA LYS A 164 -16.98 -12.17 25.08
C LYS A 164 -17.24 -12.93 23.78
N ILE A 165 -18.51 -13.04 23.35
CA ILE A 165 -18.87 -13.68 22.08
C ILE A 165 -18.72 -12.64 20.95
N PRO A 166 -17.78 -12.86 20.01
CA PRO A 166 -17.60 -11.95 18.88
C PRO A 166 -18.79 -12.05 17.92
N ILE A 167 -19.10 -10.95 17.24
CA ILE A 167 -20.14 -10.91 16.21
C ILE A 167 -19.51 -10.68 14.84
N ILE A 168 -19.73 -11.61 13.91
CA ILE A 168 -19.31 -11.47 12.52
C ILE A 168 -20.37 -10.66 11.76
N LEU A 169 -19.95 -9.63 11.03
CA LEU A 169 -20.79 -8.86 10.13
C LEU A 169 -20.54 -9.34 8.70
N ALA A 170 -21.51 -10.08 8.15
CA ALA A 170 -21.45 -10.61 6.80
C ALA A 170 -22.34 -9.82 5.83
N GLU A 171 -21.93 -9.70 4.56
CA GLU A 171 -22.77 -9.10 3.52
C GLU A 171 -23.78 -10.13 2.97
N GLY A 172 -25.02 -10.07 3.48
CA GLY A 172 -26.14 -10.87 3.04
C GLY A 172 -26.49 -12.04 3.96
N GLU A 173 -27.74 -12.49 3.84
CA GLU A 173 -28.40 -13.36 4.80
C GLU A 173 -27.90 -14.80 4.72
N LYS A 174 -27.65 -15.31 3.50
CA LYS A 174 -27.09 -16.66 3.31
C LYS A 174 -25.70 -16.82 3.92
N LYS A 175 -24.86 -15.78 3.83
CA LYS A 175 -23.51 -15.77 4.43
C LYS A 175 -23.58 -15.84 5.95
N SER A 176 -24.44 -15.02 6.54
CA SER A 176 -24.65 -15.03 7.98
C SER A 176 -25.23 -16.36 8.47
N ALA A 177 -26.18 -16.94 7.72
CA ALA A 177 -26.75 -18.24 8.04
C ALA A 177 -25.74 -19.39 7.93
N SER A 178 -24.88 -19.35 6.92
CA SER A 178 -23.79 -20.32 6.73
C SER A 178 -22.80 -20.29 7.90
N LEU A 179 -22.42 -19.08 8.36
CA LEU A 179 -21.58 -18.90 9.55
C LEU A 179 -22.25 -19.40 10.84
N LEU A 180 -23.55 -19.11 11.04
CA LEU A 180 -24.33 -19.64 12.16
C LEU A 180 -24.42 -21.17 12.14
N SER A 181 -24.51 -21.77 10.95
CA SER A 181 -24.52 -23.23 10.76
C SER A 181 -23.21 -23.90 11.19
N LEU A 182 -22.12 -23.13 11.31
CA LEU A 182 -20.84 -23.57 11.89
C LEU A 182 -20.66 -23.12 13.35
N GLY A 183 -21.67 -22.54 13.98
CA GLY A 183 -21.64 -22.06 15.37
C GLY A 183 -20.90 -20.74 15.57
N PHE A 184 -20.72 -19.92 14.53
CA PHE A 184 -20.23 -18.53 14.69
C PHE A 184 -21.41 -17.57 14.78
N VAL A 185 -21.40 -16.67 15.76
CA VAL A 185 -22.44 -15.64 15.85
C VAL A 185 -22.24 -14.61 14.74
N SER A 186 -23.24 -14.50 13.86
CA SER A 186 -23.18 -13.62 12.71
C SER A 186 -24.49 -12.85 12.52
N ALA A 187 -24.38 -11.58 12.13
CA ALA A 187 -25.50 -10.74 11.71
C ALA A 187 -25.34 -10.32 10.24
N ALA A 188 -26.44 -10.33 9.50
CA ALA A 188 -26.43 -10.02 8.08
C ALA A 188 -26.68 -8.54 7.80
N LEU A 189 -25.74 -7.93 7.09
CA LEU A 189 -25.91 -6.59 6.52
C LEU A 189 -26.53 -6.69 5.12
N PRO A 190 -27.48 -5.82 4.76
CA PRO A 190 -28.14 -5.85 3.44
C PRO A 190 -27.20 -5.47 2.28
N GLY A 191 -26.04 -4.92 2.60
CA GLY A 191 -24.93 -4.60 1.70
C GLY A 191 -23.72 -4.11 2.51
N ILE A 192 -22.55 -3.99 1.89
CA ILE A 192 -21.31 -3.54 2.56
C ILE A 192 -21.42 -2.21 3.32
N TRP A 193 -22.37 -1.35 2.94
CA TRP A 193 -22.61 -0.05 3.57
C TRP A 193 -23.60 -0.11 4.73
N GLY A 194 -24.19 -1.28 5.00
CA GLY A 194 -25.27 -1.46 5.99
C GLY A 194 -24.83 -1.47 7.45
N GLY A 195 -23.53 -1.44 7.75
CA GLY A 195 -23.03 -1.41 9.14
C GLY A 195 -23.15 -0.02 9.81
N ARG A 196 -23.64 0.98 9.07
CA ARG A 196 -23.56 2.39 9.43
C ARG A 196 -24.65 3.21 8.73
N VAL A 197 -25.00 4.35 9.30
CA VAL A 197 -25.96 5.32 8.73
C VAL A 197 -25.40 6.75 8.81
N GLY A 198 -25.99 7.66 8.03
CA GLY A 198 -25.54 9.05 7.93
C GLY A 198 -24.44 9.26 6.91
N ASP A 199 -23.97 10.50 6.79
CA ASP A 199 -22.88 10.88 5.90
C ASP A 199 -21.92 11.87 6.55
N GLY A 200 -20.68 11.88 6.07
CA GLY A 200 -19.59 12.72 6.58
C GLY A 200 -19.40 12.57 8.10
N GLU A 201 -19.45 13.69 8.81
CA GLU A 201 -19.21 13.75 10.26
C GLU A 201 -20.37 13.17 11.08
N LEU A 202 -21.59 13.14 10.53
CA LEU A 202 -22.80 12.62 11.19
C LEU A 202 -22.90 11.09 11.12
N GLU A 203 -21.89 10.45 10.55
CA GLU A 203 -21.85 9.02 10.39
C GLU A 203 -21.71 8.29 11.73
N ARG A 204 -22.61 7.33 11.94
CA ARG A 204 -22.69 6.52 13.16
C ARG A 204 -22.98 5.06 12.85
N MET A 205 -22.76 4.21 13.84
CA MET A 205 -23.08 2.78 13.75
C MET A 205 -24.58 2.61 13.45
N HIS A 206 -24.92 1.57 12.68
CA HIS A 206 -26.31 1.30 12.35
C HIS A 206 -27.14 1.13 13.64
N PRO A 207 -28.35 1.73 13.76
CA PRO A 207 -29.17 1.64 14.97
C PRO A 207 -29.39 0.20 15.45
N ASP A 208 -29.68 -0.72 14.52
CA ASP A 208 -29.88 -2.14 14.84
C ASP A 208 -28.63 -2.85 15.40
N LEU A 209 -27.43 -2.29 15.26
CA LEU A 209 -26.21 -2.86 15.84
C LEU A 209 -25.93 -2.31 17.26
N ILE A 210 -26.59 -1.23 17.67
CA ILE A 210 -26.37 -0.61 18.99
C ILE A 210 -26.72 -1.56 20.14
N PRO A 211 -27.84 -2.32 20.12
CA PRO A 211 -28.19 -3.22 21.22
C PRO A 211 -27.16 -4.33 21.48
N VAL A 212 -26.35 -4.68 20.48
CA VAL A 212 -25.28 -5.68 20.58
C VAL A 212 -23.88 -5.06 20.73
N ALA A 213 -23.76 -3.73 20.83
CA ALA A 213 -22.49 -3.02 20.89
C ALA A 213 -22.08 -2.69 22.34
N GLN A 214 -21.72 -3.71 23.12
CA GLN A 214 -21.18 -3.52 24.48
C GLN A 214 -19.68 -3.17 24.43
N THR A 215 -19.23 -2.34 25.38
CA THR A 215 -17.83 -1.97 25.53
C THR A 215 -16.92 -3.21 25.54
N GLY A 216 -15.88 -3.17 24.70
CA GLY A 216 -14.91 -4.25 24.56
C GLY A 216 -15.35 -5.42 23.67
N ARG A 217 -16.62 -5.53 23.27
CA ARG A 217 -17.06 -6.60 22.36
C ARG A 217 -16.31 -6.53 21.04
N GLU A 218 -15.91 -7.69 20.52
CA GLU A 218 -15.27 -7.81 19.22
C GLU A 218 -16.31 -7.99 18.10
N PHE A 219 -16.18 -7.16 17.07
CA PHE A 219 -16.85 -7.35 15.78
C PHE A 219 -15.81 -7.73 14.73
N VAL A 220 -16.16 -8.69 13.88
CA VAL A 220 -15.34 -9.10 12.74
C VAL A 220 -16.10 -8.78 11.45
N VAL A 221 -15.58 -7.84 10.65
CA VAL A 221 -16.14 -7.56 9.33
C VAL A 221 -15.63 -8.60 8.34
N LEU A 222 -16.55 -9.32 7.69
CA LEU A 222 -16.23 -10.35 6.69
C LEU A 222 -17.08 -10.12 5.44
N PHE A 223 -16.51 -9.40 4.47
CA PHE A 223 -17.15 -9.12 3.19
C PHE A 223 -16.56 -9.99 2.07
N ASP A 224 -17.27 -10.03 0.95
CA ASP A 224 -16.90 -10.81 -0.22
C ASP A 224 -15.52 -10.43 -0.75
N TYR A 225 -14.81 -11.43 -1.27
CA TYR A 225 -13.61 -11.21 -2.04
C TYR A 225 -13.93 -10.47 -3.33
N GLU A 226 -13.05 -9.57 -3.75
CA GLU A 226 -13.28 -8.76 -4.94
C GLU A 226 -11.98 -8.53 -5.71
N THR A 227 -12.04 -8.74 -7.02
CA THR A 227 -10.91 -8.56 -7.94
C THR A 227 -11.01 -7.23 -8.70
N LYS A 228 -12.22 -6.71 -8.93
CA LYS A 228 -12.44 -5.48 -9.68
C LYS A 228 -11.91 -4.26 -8.91
N PRO A 229 -10.96 -3.47 -9.44
CA PRO A 229 -10.32 -2.38 -8.69
C PRO A 229 -11.28 -1.33 -8.13
N SER A 230 -12.30 -0.94 -8.90
CA SER A 230 -13.27 0.06 -8.44
C SER A 230 -14.12 -0.46 -7.28
N THR A 231 -14.52 -1.73 -7.32
CA THR A 231 -15.30 -2.37 -6.26
C THR A 231 -14.43 -2.63 -5.03
N ARG A 232 -13.18 -3.08 -5.18
CA ARG A 232 -12.20 -3.18 -4.08
C ARG A 232 -12.05 -1.87 -3.32
N LYS A 233 -11.99 -0.74 -4.04
CA LYS A 233 -11.92 0.59 -3.43
C LYS A 233 -13.19 0.95 -2.64
N GLN A 234 -14.37 0.55 -3.12
CA GLN A 234 -15.62 0.73 -2.39
C GLN A 234 -15.69 -0.17 -1.15
N LEU A 235 -15.31 -1.44 -1.29
CA LEU A 235 -15.21 -2.44 -0.21
C LEU A 235 -14.30 -1.94 0.92
N TYR A 236 -13.11 -1.45 0.57
CA TYR A 236 -12.17 -0.86 1.53
C TYR A 236 -12.79 0.33 2.27
N LYS A 237 -13.40 1.28 1.55
CA LYS A 237 -14.05 2.43 2.17
C LYS A 237 -15.19 2.01 3.09
N ALA A 238 -16.00 1.04 2.68
CA ALA A 238 -17.11 0.52 3.46
C ALA A 238 -16.61 -0.15 4.75
N THR A 239 -15.68 -1.08 4.63
CA THR A 239 -15.04 -1.77 5.76
C THR A 239 -14.41 -0.79 6.73
N LYS A 240 -13.61 0.17 6.22
CA LYS A 240 -12.99 1.20 7.06
C LYS A 240 -14.05 2.01 7.81
N ARG A 241 -15.04 2.55 7.10
CA ARG A 241 -16.06 3.40 7.72
C ARG A 241 -16.92 2.65 8.75
N THR A 242 -17.31 1.40 8.45
CA THR A 242 -18.00 0.51 9.39
C THR A 242 -17.14 0.23 10.62
N GLY A 243 -15.85 -0.09 10.42
CA GLY A 243 -14.93 -0.32 11.54
C GLY A 243 -14.75 0.89 12.45
N TRP A 244 -14.66 2.11 11.88
CA TRP A 244 -14.62 3.34 12.67
C TRP A 244 -15.90 3.56 13.48
N ALA A 245 -17.07 3.26 12.89
CA ALA A 245 -18.34 3.36 13.59
C ALA A 245 -18.44 2.38 14.78
N ILE A 246 -17.90 1.17 14.63
CA ILE A 246 -17.79 0.16 15.69
C ILE A 246 -16.85 0.67 16.81
N THR A 247 -15.64 1.15 16.45
CA THR A 247 -14.66 1.61 17.45
C THR A 247 -15.17 2.81 18.25
N ARG A 248 -16.00 3.69 17.66
CA ARG A 248 -16.66 4.79 18.37
C ARG A 248 -17.63 4.33 19.47
N GLN A 249 -18.10 3.09 19.44
CA GLN A 249 -18.90 2.48 20.50
C GLN A 249 -18.04 1.75 21.56
N ALA A 250 -16.75 2.08 21.65
CA ALA A 250 -15.78 1.39 22.50
C ALA A 250 -15.71 -0.14 22.27
N CYS A 251 -16.12 -0.60 21.09
CA CYS A 251 -16.00 -1.97 20.63
C CYS A 251 -14.69 -2.18 19.86
N ARG A 252 -14.25 -3.43 19.74
CA ARG A 252 -13.08 -3.80 18.93
C ARG A 252 -13.54 -4.20 17.53
N CYS A 253 -12.80 -3.78 16.50
CA CYS A 253 -13.09 -4.16 15.12
C CYS A 253 -11.90 -4.88 14.51
N LYS A 254 -12.15 -6.10 14.02
CA LYS A 254 -11.26 -6.84 13.14
C LYS A 254 -11.87 -7.01 11.75
N VAL A 255 -11.03 -7.39 10.79
CA VAL A 255 -11.40 -7.62 9.39
C VAL A 255 -10.82 -8.98 8.98
N ALA A 256 -11.70 -9.91 8.64
CA ALA A 256 -11.31 -11.21 8.08
C ALA A 256 -11.34 -11.13 6.55
N LEU A 257 -10.33 -11.70 5.89
CA LEU A 257 -10.16 -11.62 4.43
C LEU A 257 -10.21 -13.01 3.82
N LEU A 258 -11.18 -13.23 2.92
CA LEU A 258 -11.30 -14.48 2.18
C LEU A 258 -10.07 -14.72 1.27
N PRO A 259 -9.65 -15.99 1.08
CA PRO A 259 -8.46 -16.35 0.30
C PRO A 259 -8.60 -16.09 -1.20
N GLY A 260 -9.82 -15.90 -1.68
CA GLY A 260 -10.12 -15.30 -2.98
C GLY A 260 -10.36 -16.22 -4.16
N GLN A 261 -10.27 -17.55 -4.00
CA GLN A 261 -10.80 -18.50 -4.98
C GLN A 261 -12.32 -18.40 -5.08
N GLU A 262 -12.98 -18.44 -3.93
CA GLU A 262 -14.42 -18.24 -3.81
C GLU A 262 -14.75 -16.81 -3.39
N LYS A 263 -15.87 -16.29 -3.93
CA LYS A 263 -16.24 -14.89 -3.72
C LYS A 263 -16.87 -14.66 -2.35
N GLY A 264 -17.88 -15.45 -1.99
CA GLY A 264 -18.57 -15.36 -0.70
C GLY A 264 -18.05 -16.38 0.32
N VAL A 265 -18.22 -16.09 1.61
CA VAL A 265 -17.89 -17.06 2.66
C VAL A 265 -18.81 -18.30 2.61
N ASP A 266 -20.07 -18.13 2.20
CA ASP A 266 -21.00 -19.25 2.01
C ASP A 266 -20.55 -20.18 0.88
N ASP A 267 -20.13 -19.63 -0.26
CA ASP A 267 -19.55 -20.40 -1.37
C ASP A 267 -18.29 -21.15 -0.91
N TRP A 268 -17.41 -20.47 -0.17
CA TRP A 268 -16.18 -21.05 0.36
C TRP A 268 -16.44 -22.21 1.34
N ILE A 269 -17.41 -22.06 2.24
CA ILE A 269 -17.83 -23.11 3.17
C ILE A 269 -18.37 -24.32 2.40
N SER A 270 -19.23 -24.09 1.41
CA SER A 270 -19.80 -25.15 0.56
C SER A 270 -18.72 -25.97 -0.13
N VAL A 271 -17.71 -25.31 -0.71
CA VAL A 271 -16.59 -25.99 -1.40
C VAL A 271 -15.71 -26.78 -0.41
N LEU A 272 -15.45 -26.24 0.77
CA LEU A 272 -14.61 -26.91 1.78
C LEU A 272 -15.27 -28.13 2.42
N GLY A 273 -16.61 -28.17 2.46
CA GLY A 273 -17.38 -29.26 3.07
C GLY A 273 -16.94 -29.54 4.51
N LYS A 274 -16.47 -30.76 4.80
CA LYS A 274 -16.07 -31.19 6.15
C LYS A 274 -14.92 -30.38 6.76
N LYS A 275 -14.08 -29.72 5.94
CA LYS A 275 -12.95 -28.90 6.41
C LYS A 275 -13.34 -27.46 6.75
N SER A 276 -14.58 -27.06 6.44
CA SER A 276 -15.07 -25.69 6.59
C SER A 276 -14.87 -25.14 8.00
N ASN A 277 -15.24 -25.89 9.02
CA ASN A 277 -15.15 -25.44 10.42
C ASN A 277 -13.71 -25.02 10.81
N GLN A 278 -12.71 -25.86 10.49
CA GLN A 278 -11.31 -25.57 10.80
C GLN A 278 -10.80 -24.36 10.01
N ALA A 279 -11.10 -24.30 8.71
CA ALA A 279 -10.64 -23.23 7.84
C ALA A 279 -11.25 -21.87 8.21
N VAL A 280 -12.55 -21.81 8.50
CA VAL A 280 -13.22 -20.58 8.95
C VAL A 280 -12.71 -20.18 10.33
N THR A 281 -12.46 -21.13 11.24
CA THR A 281 -11.85 -20.82 12.55
C THR A 281 -10.47 -20.18 12.39
N ALA A 282 -9.62 -20.71 11.50
CA ALA A 282 -8.32 -20.11 11.19
C ALA A 282 -8.46 -18.72 10.56
N LEU A 283 -9.34 -18.55 9.58
CA LEU A 283 -9.63 -17.27 8.93
C LEU A 283 -10.02 -16.17 9.92
N ILE A 284 -10.88 -16.51 10.89
CA ILE A 284 -11.32 -15.58 11.94
C ILE A 284 -10.22 -15.35 12.98
N GLY A 285 -9.41 -16.36 13.29
CA GLY A 285 -8.23 -16.24 14.15
C GLY A 285 -7.17 -15.29 13.57
N ASP A 286 -6.97 -15.34 12.25
CA ASP A 286 -6.02 -14.51 11.50
C ASP A 286 -6.58 -13.12 11.13
N ALA A 287 -7.79 -12.78 11.60
CA ALA A 287 -8.43 -11.53 11.28
C ALA A 287 -7.60 -10.33 11.74
N ARG A 288 -7.41 -9.37 10.84
CA ARG A 288 -6.59 -8.18 11.05
C ARG A 288 -7.32 -7.18 11.92
N THR A 289 -6.62 -6.49 12.82
CA THR A 289 -7.15 -5.27 13.41
C THR A 289 -7.48 -4.25 12.32
N LEU A 290 -8.41 -3.33 12.61
CA LEU A 290 -8.74 -2.26 11.67
C LEU A 290 -7.51 -1.41 11.27
N SER A 291 -6.49 -1.30 12.14
CA SER A 291 -5.23 -0.61 11.85
C SER A 291 -4.37 -1.40 10.86
N GLU A 292 -4.17 -2.70 11.11
CA GLU A 292 -3.41 -3.60 10.21
C GLU A 292 -4.07 -3.68 8.83
N TYR A 293 -5.39 -3.81 8.75
CA TYR A 293 -6.11 -3.83 7.47
C TYR A 293 -5.91 -2.53 6.67
N GLN A 294 -5.89 -1.37 7.36
CA GLN A 294 -5.58 -0.10 6.72
C GLN A 294 -4.11 -0.01 6.30
N ALA A 295 -3.20 -0.57 7.10
CA ALA A 295 -1.78 -0.64 6.80
C ALA A 295 -1.53 -1.50 5.55
N GLU A 296 -2.08 -2.71 5.49
CA GLU A 296 -1.94 -3.64 4.36
C GLU A 296 -2.39 -3.04 3.03
N ILE A 297 -3.45 -2.22 2.99
CA ILE A 297 -3.89 -1.56 1.75
C ILE A 297 -3.00 -0.37 1.38
N ARG A 298 -2.31 0.24 2.35
CA ARG A 298 -1.28 1.27 2.11
C ARG A 298 0.06 0.65 1.69
N ILE A 299 0.35 -0.56 2.17
CA ILE A 299 1.55 -1.38 1.90
C ILE A 299 1.42 -2.15 0.58
N ASN A 300 0.21 -2.60 0.21
CA ASN A 300 -0.13 -3.19 -1.11
C ASN A 300 -0.12 -2.13 -2.22
N ARG A 301 0.94 -1.34 -2.25
CA ARG A 301 1.48 -0.73 -3.45
C ARG A 301 1.93 -1.89 -4.33
N THR A 302 1.49 -1.87 -5.56
CA THR A 302 2.22 -2.48 -6.66
C THR A 302 3.60 -1.77 -6.74
N ARG A 303 4.58 -2.22 -5.94
CA ARG A 303 5.99 -1.78 -6.00
C ARG A 303 6.66 -2.47 -7.18
N GLY A 304 7.39 -1.72 -7.98
CA GLY A 304 8.06 -2.27 -9.16
C GLY A 304 7.16 -2.29 -10.40
N LEU A 305 7.40 -3.25 -11.29
CA LEU A 305 6.70 -3.41 -12.57
C LEU A 305 5.48 -4.32 -12.43
N HIS A 306 4.32 -3.85 -12.92
CA HIS A 306 3.05 -4.60 -12.89
C HIS A 306 2.30 -4.51 -14.20
N LYS A 307 2.49 -3.43 -14.96
CA LYS A 307 1.92 -3.29 -16.31
C LYS A 307 2.75 -4.02 -17.36
N TYR A 308 4.05 -4.19 -17.11
CA TYR A 308 4.99 -4.82 -18.03
C TYR A 308 5.45 -6.17 -17.48
N GLN A 309 5.16 -7.24 -18.22
CA GLN A 309 5.62 -8.58 -17.88
C GLN A 309 7.11 -8.73 -18.24
N PRO A 310 7.92 -9.42 -17.41
CA PRO A 310 9.32 -9.70 -17.73
C PRO A 310 9.45 -10.53 -19.01
N ASN A 311 10.27 -10.08 -19.95
CA ASN A 311 10.66 -10.86 -21.12
C ASN A 311 11.74 -11.88 -20.77
N ILE A 312 12.66 -11.51 -19.87
CA ILE A 312 13.68 -12.39 -19.31
C ILE A 312 13.58 -12.33 -17.79
N THR A 313 13.51 -13.48 -17.15
CA THR A 313 13.60 -13.62 -15.70
C THR A 313 14.81 -14.47 -15.36
N VAL A 314 15.71 -13.93 -14.54
CA VAL A 314 16.89 -14.64 -14.02
C VAL A 314 16.90 -14.58 -12.50
N ASN A 315 17.68 -15.44 -11.86
CA ASN A 315 17.93 -15.41 -10.42
C ASN A 315 19.42 -15.66 -10.18
N THR A 316 20.23 -14.62 -10.39
CA THR A 316 21.70 -14.68 -10.24
C THR A 316 22.23 -13.46 -9.52
N ARG A 317 23.32 -13.62 -8.78
CA ARG A 317 23.97 -12.50 -8.09
C ARG A 317 24.45 -11.43 -9.08
N TYR A 318 25.07 -11.83 -10.18
CA TYR A 318 25.55 -10.90 -11.19
C TYR A 318 24.78 -11.08 -12.49
N LEU A 319 24.05 -10.03 -12.90
CA LEU A 319 23.20 -10.04 -14.09
C LEU A 319 23.99 -10.38 -15.36
N SER A 320 25.25 -9.95 -15.39
CA SER A 320 26.21 -10.21 -16.46
C SER A 320 26.51 -11.70 -16.67
N ASP A 321 26.24 -12.57 -15.72
CA ASP A 321 26.53 -14.00 -15.84
C ASP A 321 25.40 -14.76 -16.54
N ALA A 322 24.17 -14.25 -16.46
CA ALA A 322 22.98 -14.89 -17.04
C ALA A 322 22.46 -14.17 -18.29
N VAL A 323 22.67 -12.86 -18.40
CA VAL A 323 22.25 -12.05 -19.55
C VAL A 323 23.46 -11.79 -20.42
N THR A 324 23.60 -12.55 -21.49
CA THR A 324 24.75 -12.48 -22.40
C THR A 324 24.55 -11.48 -23.55
N LYS A 325 23.30 -11.17 -23.92
CA LYS A 325 22.99 -10.24 -25.00
C LYS A 325 21.79 -9.36 -24.65
N LEU A 326 21.92 -8.05 -24.86
CA LEU A 326 20.80 -7.10 -24.84
C LEU A 326 20.13 -7.05 -26.23
N PRO A 327 18.83 -6.68 -26.33
CA PRO A 327 18.20 -6.37 -27.61
C PRO A 327 19.02 -5.38 -28.44
N ASP A 328 19.02 -5.57 -29.76
CA ASP A 328 19.80 -4.70 -30.67
C ASP A 328 19.20 -3.29 -30.81
N SER A 329 17.91 -3.11 -30.45
CA SER A 329 17.21 -1.82 -30.47
C SER A 329 16.03 -1.78 -29.50
N GLY A 330 15.47 -0.59 -29.28
CA GLY A 330 14.25 -0.36 -28.49
C GLY A 330 14.51 0.10 -27.06
N LEU A 331 13.50 -0.02 -26.20
CA LEU A 331 13.58 0.34 -24.79
C LEU A 331 13.74 -0.90 -23.90
N VAL A 332 14.81 -0.96 -23.12
CA VAL A 332 15.11 -2.06 -22.19
C VAL A 332 15.03 -1.56 -20.76
N GLY A 333 14.27 -2.28 -19.92
CA GLY A 333 14.23 -2.09 -18.47
C GLY A 333 15.01 -3.19 -17.75
N LEU A 334 16.07 -2.84 -17.03
CA LEU A 334 16.86 -3.73 -16.19
C LEU A 334 16.43 -3.56 -14.72
N GLN A 335 15.56 -4.45 -14.24
CA GLN A 335 15.17 -4.52 -12.83
C GLN A 335 16.06 -5.55 -12.13
N SER A 336 17.03 -5.10 -11.35
CA SER A 336 17.97 -5.99 -10.63
C SER A 336 18.49 -5.32 -9.38
N ASP A 337 18.66 -6.07 -8.29
CA ASP A 337 18.99 -5.53 -6.95
C ASP A 337 20.32 -4.73 -6.93
N MET A 338 20.58 -3.97 -5.87
CA MET A 338 21.81 -3.18 -5.73
C MET A 338 23.04 -4.10 -5.72
N GLY A 339 24.13 -3.67 -6.37
CA GLY A 339 25.38 -4.45 -6.39
C GLY A 339 25.39 -5.70 -7.30
N THR A 340 24.35 -5.91 -8.11
CA THR A 340 24.19 -7.10 -8.97
C THR A 340 24.80 -6.98 -10.37
N GLY A 341 25.71 -6.03 -10.60
CA GLY A 341 26.43 -5.91 -11.88
C GLY A 341 25.64 -5.31 -13.04
N LYS A 342 24.58 -4.50 -12.81
CA LYS A 342 23.85 -3.78 -13.88
C LYS A 342 24.78 -2.92 -14.74
N THR A 343 25.61 -2.09 -14.10
CA THR A 343 26.62 -1.26 -14.78
C THR A 343 27.66 -2.11 -15.52
N GLU A 344 27.99 -3.29 -14.97
CA GLU A 344 28.98 -4.19 -15.58
C GLU A 344 28.46 -4.79 -16.89
N LEU A 345 27.18 -5.15 -16.94
CA LEU A 345 26.52 -5.58 -18.17
C LEU A 345 26.63 -4.53 -19.28
N LEU A 346 26.44 -3.25 -18.96
CA LEU A 346 26.57 -2.16 -19.93
C LEU A 346 28.02 -1.86 -20.30
N SER A 347 28.96 -1.99 -19.36
CA SER A 347 30.40 -1.89 -19.67
C SER A 347 30.81 -2.96 -20.69
N ARG A 348 30.34 -4.20 -20.52
CA ARG A 348 30.56 -5.27 -21.48
C ARG A 348 29.93 -4.97 -22.84
N TRP A 349 28.67 -4.55 -22.87
CA TRP A 349 27.99 -4.16 -24.11
C TRP A 349 28.78 -3.09 -24.87
N ARG A 350 29.32 -2.09 -24.18
CA ARG A 350 30.11 -1.00 -24.78
C ARG A 350 31.42 -1.50 -25.39
N LYS A 351 32.11 -2.43 -24.72
CA LYS A 351 33.35 -3.05 -25.21
C LYS A 351 33.11 -3.94 -26.43
N GLU A 352 31.96 -4.58 -26.51
CA GLU A 352 31.54 -5.40 -27.65
C GLU A 352 31.10 -4.56 -28.86
N HIS A 353 30.73 -3.29 -28.64
CA HIS A 353 30.28 -2.35 -29.68
C HIS A 353 31.10 -1.04 -29.68
N PRO A 354 32.43 -1.08 -29.89
CA PRO A 354 33.30 0.10 -29.82
C PRO A 354 32.95 1.16 -30.88
N GLU A 355 32.39 0.75 -32.01
CA GLU A 355 31.95 1.57 -33.13
C GLU A 355 30.66 2.37 -32.86
N GLU A 356 29.81 1.92 -31.94
CA GLU A 356 28.53 2.58 -31.62
C GLU A 356 28.76 3.84 -30.77
N SER A 357 27.89 4.84 -30.94
CA SER A 357 27.84 6.02 -30.07
C SER A 357 27.08 5.70 -28.77
N PHE A 358 27.57 6.20 -27.64
CA PHE A 358 27.09 5.87 -26.30
C PHE A 358 26.88 7.13 -25.46
N LEU A 359 25.68 7.27 -24.90
CA LEU A 359 25.35 8.34 -23.97
C LEU A 359 25.02 7.76 -22.60
N ASN A 360 25.89 8.00 -21.62
CA ASN A 360 25.59 7.77 -20.22
C ASN A 360 24.95 9.03 -19.63
N ASN A 361 23.65 9.00 -19.37
CA ASN A 361 22.91 10.15 -18.88
C ASN A 361 22.48 9.95 -17.43
N GLY A 362 23.22 10.56 -16.51
CA GLY A 362 22.98 10.46 -15.06
C GLY A 362 22.34 11.70 -14.46
N HIS A 363 22.02 11.65 -13.17
CA HIS A 363 21.40 12.76 -12.45
C HIS A 363 22.30 13.43 -11.38
N ARG A 364 23.49 12.87 -11.11
CA ARG A 364 24.49 13.48 -10.20
C ARG A 364 25.89 13.42 -10.77
N VAL A 365 26.65 14.51 -10.64
CA VAL A 365 28.01 14.64 -11.18
C VAL A 365 28.97 13.60 -10.60
N ASN A 366 28.96 13.38 -9.27
CA ASN A 366 29.90 12.44 -8.62
C ASN A 366 29.63 10.99 -9.02
N LEU A 367 28.35 10.55 -9.01
CA LEU A 367 27.94 9.24 -9.51
C LEU A 367 28.34 9.07 -10.98
N LEU A 368 28.02 10.07 -11.80
CA LEU A 368 28.33 10.04 -13.23
C LEU A 368 29.83 9.93 -13.51
N ARG A 369 30.67 10.63 -12.73
CA ARG A 369 32.14 10.56 -12.85
C ARG A 369 32.67 9.15 -12.58
N ASN A 370 32.17 8.49 -11.52
CA ASN A 370 32.53 7.11 -11.20
C ASN A 370 32.09 6.13 -12.30
N LEU A 371 30.90 6.33 -12.86
CA LEU A 371 30.40 5.53 -13.97
C LEU A 371 31.17 5.78 -15.28
N ALA A 372 31.60 7.02 -15.52
CA ALA A 372 32.24 7.41 -16.78
C ALA A 372 33.54 6.63 -17.04
N GLY A 373 34.35 6.39 -16.01
CA GLY A 373 35.55 5.56 -16.11
C GLY A 373 35.25 4.10 -16.43
N ARG A 374 34.21 3.52 -15.82
CA ARG A 374 33.78 2.13 -16.05
C ARG A 374 33.16 1.90 -17.43
N LEU A 375 32.51 2.94 -17.97
CA LEU A 375 31.81 2.91 -19.26
C LEU A 375 32.67 3.49 -20.41
N GLU A 376 33.91 3.87 -20.14
CA GLU A 376 34.84 4.44 -21.13
C GLU A 376 34.23 5.64 -21.89
N THR A 377 33.66 6.59 -21.13
CA THR A 377 33.02 7.80 -21.66
C THR A 377 33.73 9.06 -21.21
N VAL A 378 33.69 10.11 -22.04
CA VAL A 378 34.24 11.42 -21.71
C VAL A 378 33.23 12.21 -20.89
N MET A 379 33.66 12.84 -19.80
CA MET A 379 32.79 13.71 -19.02
C MET A 379 32.50 15.03 -19.74
N TYR A 380 31.25 15.48 -19.74
CA TYR A 380 30.80 16.67 -20.46
C TYR A 380 31.58 17.96 -20.11
N ASN A 381 32.12 18.08 -18.90
CA ASN A 381 32.90 19.24 -18.48
C ASN A 381 34.35 19.24 -19.00
N ALA A 382 34.82 18.10 -19.54
CA ALA A 382 36.10 17.99 -20.23
C ALA A 382 35.97 18.22 -21.75
N VAL A 383 34.74 18.37 -22.26
CA VAL A 383 34.45 18.63 -23.68
C VAL A 383 34.29 20.13 -23.90
N ASN A 384 35.00 20.69 -24.88
CA ASN A 384 34.88 22.11 -25.23
C ASN A 384 33.48 22.45 -25.77
N GLY A 385 32.99 23.65 -25.44
CA GLY A 385 31.65 24.12 -25.77
C GLY A 385 31.40 24.26 -27.28
N GLY A 386 31.01 23.16 -27.91
CA GLY A 386 30.73 23.06 -29.34
C GLY A 386 30.62 21.61 -29.83
N SER A 387 31.39 20.69 -29.24
CA SER A 387 31.49 19.28 -29.66
C SER A 387 30.73 18.29 -28.77
N LEU A 388 30.00 18.77 -27.76
CA LEU A 388 29.18 17.93 -26.87
C LEU A 388 28.19 17.06 -27.66
N GLY A 389 27.56 17.63 -28.69
CA GLY A 389 26.61 16.93 -29.55
C GLY A 389 27.20 15.83 -30.44
N GLU A 390 28.50 15.91 -30.71
CA GLU A 390 29.26 15.05 -31.64
C GLU A 390 30.14 14.03 -30.89
N THR A 391 30.24 14.16 -29.57
CA THR A 391 31.08 13.28 -28.75
C THR A 391 30.50 11.87 -28.78
N LYS A 392 31.21 10.94 -29.41
CA LYS A 392 30.74 9.57 -29.62
C LYS A 392 30.41 8.83 -28.32
N ALA A 393 31.19 9.02 -27.25
CA ALA A 393 30.99 8.37 -25.96
C ALA A 393 30.99 9.43 -24.84
N LEU A 394 29.80 9.83 -24.39
CA LEU A 394 29.60 10.99 -23.52
C LEU A 394 28.93 10.60 -22.20
N SER A 395 29.46 11.12 -21.09
CA SER A 395 28.81 11.14 -19.79
C SER A 395 28.33 12.55 -19.48
N ILE A 396 27.02 12.77 -19.39
CA ILE A 396 26.41 14.07 -19.08
C ILE A 396 25.30 13.97 -18.04
N THR A 397 25.23 14.97 -17.14
CA THR A 397 24.11 15.07 -16.19
C THR A 397 22.88 15.63 -16.87
N ILE A 398 21.69 15.17 -16.47
CA ILE A 398 20.42 15.68 -16.98
C ILE A 398 20.26 17.21 -16.82
N ASP A 399 20.78 17.79 -15.73
CA ASP A 399 20.81 19.24 -15.51
C ASP A 399 21.51 20.01 -16.63
N SER A 400 22.48 19.39 -17.30
CA SER A 400 23.26 20.00 -18.39
C SER A 400 22.82 19.52 -19.77
N LEU A 401 21.85 18.62 -19.88
CA LEU A 401 21.46 18.01 -21.17
C LEU A 401 20.98 19.05 -22.18
N TYR A 402 20.32 20.12 -21.73
CA TYR A 402 19.86 21.22 -22.57
C TYR A 402 20.99 21.91 -23.38
N LYS A 403 22.26 21.76 -22.95
CA LYS A 403 23.43 22.30 -23.68
C LYS A 403 23.67 21.59 -25.02
N MET A 404 23.03 20.44 -25.26
CA MET A 404 23.11 19.69 -26.52
C MET A 404 22.05 20.13 -27.55
N ALA A 405 21.17 21.09 -27.22
CA ALA A 405 20.01 21.44 -28.04
C ALA A 405 20.34 21.79 -29.51
N ASN A 406 21.52 22.34 -29.78
CA ASN A 406 21.91 22.80 -31.11
C ASN A 406 22.60 21.72 -31.97
N ASN A 407 22.96 20.58 -31.38
CA ASN A 407 23.66 19.52 -32.10
C ASN A 407 23.34 18.16 -31.46
N LEU A 408 22.38 17.44 -32.04
CA LEU A 408 21.92 16.15 -31.54
C LEU A 408 22.31 15.06 -32.54
N GLN A 409 23.24 14.19 -32.16
CA GLN A 409 23.50 12.95 -32.88
C GLN A 409 22.49 11.86 -32.50
N ALA A 410 22.36 10.84 -33.35
CA ALA A 410 21.68 9.60 -32.99
C ALA A 410 22.66 8.72 -32.21
N TYR A 411 22.28 8.33 -30.98
CA TYR A 411 23.11 7.45 -30.16
C TYR A 411 22.80 5.97 -30.44
N GLY A 412 23.84 5.14 -30.59
CA GLY A 412 23.71 3.69 -30.64
C GLY A 412 23.09 3.13 -29.35
N CYS A 413 23.50 3.66 -28.19
CA CYS A 413 22.87 3.37 -26.91
C CYS A 413 22.80 4.59 -25.98
N VAL A 414 21.65 4.79 -25.34
CA VAL A 414 21.46 5.70 -24.22
C VAL A 414 21.28 4.87 -22.95
N PHE A 415 22.15 5.07 -21.97
CA PHE A 415 22.09 4.40 -20.68
C PHE A 415 21.71 5.37 -19.57
N VAL A 416 20.71 4.98 -18.78
CA VAL A 416 20.25 5.72 -17.59
C VAL A 416 20.29 4.78 -16.39
N ASP A 417 21.29 4.99 -15.53
CA ASP A 417 21.39 4.30 -14.23
C ASP A 417 20.59 5.05 -13.15
N GLU A 418 20.13 4.30 -12.14
CA GLU A 418 19.18 4.78 -11.13
C GLU A 418 17.97 5.50 -11.77
N ALA A 419 17.36 4.87 -12.78
CA ALA A 419 16.36 5.48 -13.65
C ALA A 419 15.16 6.12 -12.92
N CYS A 420 14.71 5.54 -11.80
CA CYS A 420 13.62 6.11 -11.00
C CYS A 420 14.05 7.43 -10.32
N GLN A 421 15.28 7.47 -9.80
CA GLN A 421 15.85 8.69 -9.21
C GLN A 421 16.15 9.75 -10.26
N TYR A 422 16.65 9.33 -11.43
CA TYR A 422 16.86 10.19 -12.57
C TYR A 422 15.56 10.91 -12.97
N LEU A 423 14.45 10.16 -13.09
CA LEU A 423 13.15 10.71 -13.44
C LEU A 423 12.63 11.68 -12.35
N ALA A 424 12.72 11.28 -11.09
CA ALA A 424 12.32 12.13 -9.97
C ALA A 424 13.11 13.44 -9.94
N HIS A 425 14.43 13.39 -10.18
CA HIS A 425 15.29 14.56 -10.23
C HIS A 425 14.91 15.48 -11.39
N LEU A 426 14.78 14.94 -12.61
CA LEU A 426 14.35 15.70 -13.79
C LEU A 426 13.07 16.49 -13.51
N LEU A 427 12.05 15.83 -12.95
CA LEU A 427 10.72 16.41 -12.81
C LEU A 427 10.53 17.27 -11.56
N LYS A 428 11.33 17.08 -10.50
CA LYS A 428 11.10 17.71 -9.18
C LYS A 428 12.26 18.53 -8.64
N SER A 429 13.50 18.35 -9.13
CA SER A 429 14.66 19.05 -8.57
C SER A 429 14.57 20.58 -8.74
N LYS A 430 15.20 21.32 -7.83
CA LYS A 430 15.31 22.78 -7.99
C LYS A 430 16.32 23.16 -9.07
N THR A 431 17.33 22.33 -9.31
CA THR A 431 18.41 22.58 -10.26
C THR A 431 17.95 22.49 -11.71
N CYS A 432 17.03 21.59 -12.04
CA CYS A 432 16.42 21.55 -13.38
C CYS A 432 15.36 22.65 -13.59
N ARG A 433 14.91 23.38 -12.57
CA ARG A 433 13.72 24.25 -12.62
C ARG A 433 13.72 25.24 -13.78
N ASN A 434 14.84 25.90 -14.06
CA ASN A 434 14.94 26.97 -15.05
C ASN A 434 15.09 26.45 -16.50
N HIS A 435 15.54 25.21 -16.67
CA HIS A 435 15.79 24.61 -17.98
C HIS A 435 14.91 23.38 -18.25
N ARG A 436 13.99 23.01 -17.35
CA ARG A 436 13.25 21.74 -17.40
C ARG A 436 12.54 21.51 -18.73
N ALA A 437 11.89 22.53 -19.28
CA ALA A 437 11.24 22.43 -20.59
C ALA A 437 12.26 22.09 -21.69
N SER A 438 13.36 22.83 -21.78
CA SER A 438 14.45 22.56 -22.75
C SER A 438 15.12 21.21 -22.52
N ILE A 439 15.29 20.79 -21.25
CA ILE A 439 15.83 19.48 -20.91
C ILE A 439 14.89 18.38 -21.42
N LEU A 440 13.58 18.53 -21.21
CA LEU A 440 12.58 17.56 -21.69
C LEU A 440 12.55 17.47 -23.21
N GLU A 441 12.63 18.60 -23.92
CA GLU A 441 12.75 18.63 -25.39
C GLU A 441 13.96 17.84 -25.88
N VAL A 442 15.13 18.14 -25.31
CA VAL A 442 16.37 17.48 -25.73
C VAL A 442 16.35 16.00 -25.35
N LEU A 443 15.87 15.65 -24.16
CA LEU A 443 15.76 14.26 -23.72
C LEU A 443 14.83 13.46 -24.64
N GLU A 444 13.67 14.00 -24.97
CA GLU A 444 12.73 13.37 -25.90
C GLU A 444 13.39 13.12 -27.26
N ALA A 445 14.07 14.12 -27.83
CA ALA A 445 14.77 13.96 -29.10
C ALA A 445 15.91 12.92 -29.03
N VAL A 446 16.68 12.89 -27.94
CA VAL A 446 17.75 11.90 -27.72
C VAL A 446 17.18 10.49 -27.58
N VAL A 447 16.17 10.31 -26.75
CA VAL A 447 15.53 9.01 -26.47
C VAL A 447 14.81 8.50 -27.71
N TYR A 448 14.14 9.36 -28.48
CA TYR A 448 13.45 9.00 -29.71
C TYR A 448 14.43 8.51 -30.78
N ARG A 449 15.57 9.19 -30.94
CA ARG A 449 16.56 8.92 -32.01
C ARG A 449 17.56 7.82 -31.66
N ALA A 450 17.65 7.42 -30.39
CA ALA A 450 18.56 6.36 -29.98
C ALA A 450 18.17 5.01 -30.61
N LYS A 451 19.15 4.19 -30.98
CA LYS A 451 18.87 2.82 -31.44
C LYS A 451 18.41 1.96 -30.26
N LEU A 452 19.12 2.02 -29.13
CA LEU A 452 18.83 1.32 -27.88
C LEU A 452 18.77 2.29 -26.69
N VAL A 453 17.79 2.14 -25.81
CA VAL A 453 17.68 2.87 -24.55
C VAL A 453 17.61 1.88 -23.41
N VAL A 454 18.54 1.95 -22.45
CA VAL A 454 18.63 1.02 -21.33
C VAL A 454 18.44 1.77 -20.02
N LEU A 455 17.38 1.39 -19.28
CA LEU A 455 17.04 1.92 -17.97
C LEU A 455 17.41 0.90 -16.91
N ALA A 456 18.24 1.27 -15.93
CA ALA A 456 18.64 0.39 -14.85
C ALA A 456 18.19 0.93 -13.49
N ASP A 457 17.53 0.08 -12.70
CA ASP A 457 17.18 0.41 -11.30
C ASP A 457 16.97 -0.88 -10.47
N ALA A 458 17.16 -0.80 -9.16
CA ALA A 458 16.80 -1.88 -8.24
C ALA A 458 15.29 -1.96 -8.00
N HIS A 459 14.60 -0.81 -8.05
CA HIS A 459 13.17 -0.69 -7.79
C HIS A 459 12.44 -0.11 -9.01
N LEU A 460 12.86 -0.51 -10.21
CA LEU A 460 12.30 -0.03 -11.48
C LEU A 460 10.77 -0.16 -11.49
N ASP A 461 10.07 0.92 -11.81
CA ASP A 461 8.61 1.01 -11.72
C ASP A 461 7.92 1.32 -13.06
N ASP A 462 6.61 1.07 -13.09
CA ASP A 462 5.79 1.30 -14.29
C ASP A 462 5.86 2.76 -14.75
N LEU A 463 5.91 3.73 -13.84
CA LEU A 463 5.95 5.16 -14.20
C LEU A 463 7.22 5.53 -14.95
N THR A 464 8.34 4.94 -14.55
CA THR A 464 9.63 5.16 -15.19
C THR A 464 9.63 4.57 -16.60
N ILE A 465 9.15 3.34 -16.78
CA ILE A 465 9.01 2.74 -18.12
C ILE A 465 8.06 3.57 -18.99
N GLU A 466 6.88 3.95 -18.48
CA GLU A 466 5.89 4.74 -19.22
C GLU A 466 6.44 6.10 -19.66
N PHE A 467 7.25 6.75 -18.82
CA PHE A 467 7.87 8.03 -19.15
C PHE A 467 8.79 7.94 -20.37
N PHE A 468 9.70 6.97 -20.38
CA PHE A 468 10.62 6.78 -21.50
C PHE A 468 9.93 6.16 -22.72
N HIS A 469 8.96 5.27 -22.52
CA HIS A 469 8.17 4.67 -23.59
C HIS A 469 7.39 5.74 -24.37
N ALA A 470 6.85 6.75 -23.68
CA ALA A 470 6.19 7.89 -24.33
C ALA A 470 7.11 8.72 -25.25
N MET A 471 8.44 8.64 -25.05
CA MET A 471 9.45 9.30 -25.90
C MET A 471 9.97 8.41 -27.03
N ARG A 472 9.62 7.11 -27.07
CA ARG A 472 10.05 6.18 -28.12
C ARG A 472 9.15 6.23 -29.35
N PRO A 473 9.62 5.78 -30.52
CA PRO A 473 8.77 5.61 -31.70
C PRO A 473 7.52 4.77 -31.41
N GLN A 474 6.39 5.15 -32.02
CA GLN A 474 5.13 4.42 -31.83
C GLN A 474 5.25 2.97 -32.31
N GLY A 475 4.64 2.04 -31.56
CA GLY A 475 4.63 0.61 -31.87
C GLY A 475 5.75 -0.20 -31.20
N GLU A 476 6.77 0.45 -30.63
CA GLU A 476 7.75 -0.26 -29.81
C GLU A 476 7.13 -0.74 -28.49
N SER A 477 7.52 -1.94 -28.05
CA SER A 477 7.17 -2.49 -26.74
C SER A 477 8.41 -2.55 -25.84
N PRO A 478 8.33 -2.10 -24.58
CA PRO A 478 9.46 -2.21 -23.65
C PRO A 478 9.87 -3.67 -23.43
N PHE A 479 11.17 -3.92 -23.40
CA PHE A 479 11.76 -5.22 -23.10
C PHE A 479 12.28 -5.25 -21.67
N ILE A 480 11.65 -6.05 -20.80
CA ILE A 480 11.95 -6.11 -19.38
C ILE A 480 12.84 -7.32 -19.07
N ILE A 481 13.97 -7.04 -18.42
CA ILE A 481 14.85 -8.04 -17.82
C ILE A 481 14.74 -7.91 -16.30
N GLN A 482 14.23 -8.94 -15.66
CA GLN A 482 14.06 -9.00 -14.21
C GLN A 482 15.02 -10.00 -13.59
N ASN A 483 15.77 -9.57 -12.59
CA ASN A 483 16.57 -10.43 -11.74
C ASN A 483 15.91 -10.56 -10.36
N ASN A 484 15.55 -11.79 -10.00
CA ASN A 484 14.90 -12.11 -8.74
C ASN A 484 15.88 -12.34 -7.59
N TRP A 485 17.19 -12.30 -7.85
CA TRP A 485 18.18 -12.42 -6.79
C TRP A 485 18.09 -11.25 -5.82
N LYS A 486 18.18 -11.54 -4.52
CA LYS A 486 18.11 -10.57 -3.42
C LYS A 486 19.42 -10.55 -2.65
N SER A 487 19.92 -9.36 -2.37
CA SER A 487 21.08 -9.09 -1.51
C SER A 487 20.74 -9.11 -0.01
N GLY A 488 19.61 -9.71 0.36
CA GLY A 488 19.06 -9.77 1.71
C GLY A 488 19.84 -10.68 2.67
N GLY A 489 19.16 -11.18 3.69
CA GLY A 489 19.74 -12.02 4.74
C GLY A 489 20.30 -11.24 5.92
N ARG A 490 20.01 -9.94 6.04
CA ARG A 490 20.35 -9.15 7.24
C ARG A 490 19.31 -9.36 8.32
N GLU A 491 19.78 -9.34 9.57
CA GLU A 491 18.94 -9.18 10.75
C GLU A 491 18.63 -7.70 10.94
N VAL A 492 17.34 -7.36 11.00
CA VAL A 492 16.85 -5.99 11.20
C VAL A 492 16.10 -5.92 12.52
N PHE A 493 16.79 -5.45 13.56
CA PHE A 493 16.21 -5.15 14.86
C PHE A 493 15.34 -3.89 14.76
N TRP A 494 14.03 -4.10 14.82
CA TRP A 494 13.00 -3.11 14.52
C TRP A 494 12.37 -2.54 15.80
N TYR A 495 12.59 -1.25 16.04
CA TYR A 495 12.11 -0.57 17.24
C TYR A 495 10.73 0.05 17.01
N GLU A 496 9.73 -0.37 17.80
CA GLU A 496 8.33 0.06 17.63
C GLU A 496 7.95 1.33 18.43
N GLY A 497 8.80 1.73 19.37
CA GLY A 497 8.58 2.87 20.26
C GLY A 497 8.15 4.16 19.56
N THR A 498 7.41 5.00 20.30
CA THR A 498 6.88 6.28 19.80
C THR A 498 7.96 7.32 19.54
N ASN A 499 9.16 7.12 20.09
CA ASN A 499 10.34 7.96 19.91
C ASN A 499 11.61 7.11 19.68
N SER A 500 12.72 7.77 19.31
CA SER A 500 13.98 7.12 18.99
C SER A 500 14.88 6.84 20.21
N SER A 501 14.40 7.03 21.45
CA SER A 501 15.25 6.95 22.65
C SER A 501 15.88 5.56 22.83
N ALA A 502 15.12 4.48 22.62
CA ALA A 502 15.64 3.11 22.70
C ALA A 502 16.74 2.86 21.66
N LEU A 503 16.57 3.38 20.43
CA LEU A 503 17.59 3.29 19.38
C LEU A 503 18.84 4.10 19.77
N ILE A 504 18.67 5.32 20.29
CA ILE A 504 19.79 6.18 20.74
C ILE A 504 20.57 5.49 21.87
N ALA A 505 19.89 4.90 22.84
CA ALA A 505 20.53 4.14 23.92
C ALA A 505 21.35 2.97 23.35
N GLN A 506 20.80 2.23 22.39
CA GLN A 506 21.53 1.15 21.72
C GLN A 506 22.74 1.66 20.93
N ILE A 507 22.62 2.79 20.23
CA ILE A 507 23.73 3.42 19.51
C ILE A 507 24.88 3.71 20.48
N HIS A 508 24.58 4.35 21.61
CA HIS A 508 25.59 4.67 22.62
C HIS A 508 26.21 3.41 23.22
N ALA A 509 25.40 2.41 23.59
CA ALA A 509 25.90 1.16 24.15
C ALA A 509 26.88 0.45 23.21
N GLN A 510 26.52 0.30 21.92
CA GLN A 510 27.34 -0.40 20.92
C GLN A 510 28.66 0.33 20.64
N VAL A 511 28.62 1.66 20.56
CA VAL A 511 29.83 2.47 20.35
C VAL A 511 30.74 2.42 21.57
N LEU A 512 30.20 2.47 22.79
CA LEU A 512 30.98 2.38 24.03
C LEU A 512 31.64 1.01 24.23
N THR A 513 31.05 -0.06 23.69
CA THR A 513 31.69 -1.39 23.67
C THR A 513 32.76 -1.54 22.58
N GLY A 514 33.07 -0.47 21.84
CA GLY A 514 34.15 -0.42 20.86
C GLY A 514 33.75 -0.70 19.41
N ASN A 515 32.47 -1.04 19.15
CA ASN A 515 31.99 -1.36 17.81
C ASN A 515 32.00 -0.14 16.89
N LYS A 516 32.36 -0.38 15.64
CA LYS A 516 32.38 0.62 14.56
C LYS A 516 30.98 0.73 13.98
N ALA A 517 30.42 1.93 14.03
CA ALA A 517 29.01 2.15 13.68
C ALA A 517 28.85 3.12 12.52
N ILE A 518 27.89 2.84 11.64
CA ILE A 518 27.35 3.82 10.71
C ILE A 518 25.90 4.14 11.09
N VAL A 519 25.60 5.43 11.23
CA VAL A 519 24.25 5.93 11.57
C VAL A 519 23.72 6.76 10.41
N VAL A 520 22.61 6.32 9.82
CA VAL A 520 21.91 7.01 8.74
C VAL A 520 20.61 7.63 9.25
N SER A 521 20.27 8.83 8.76
CA SER A 521 19.02 9.50 9.13
C SER A 521 18.53 10.46 8.05
N ASP A 522 17.22 10.54 7.83
CA ASP A 522 16.60 11.57 6.97
C ASP A 522 16.57 12.97 7.63
N SER A 523 17.12 13.11 8.85
CA SER A 523 17.06 14.31 9.67
C SER A 523 18.46 14.83 10.02
N LYS A 524 18.85 15.95 9.40
CA LYS A 524 20.07 16.71 9.78
C LYS A 524 20.07 17.05 11.27
N ARG A 525 18.91 17.42 11.83
CA ARG A 525 18.79 17.79 13.25
C ARG A 525 19.12 16.61 14.16
N PHE A 526 18.72 15.39 13.79
CA PHE A 526 19.05 14.19 14.53
C PHE A 526 20.57 13.93 14.49
N ILE A 527 21.17 13.96 13.30
CA ILE A 527 22.62 13.77 13.12
C ILE A 527 23.43 14.74 13.99
N LYS A 528 23.12 16.04 13.95
CA LYS A 528 23.82 17.05 14.78
C LYS A 528 23.62 16.84 16.28
N LYS A 529 22.46 16.36 16.71
CA LYS A 529 22.19 16.07 18.13
C LYS A 529 23.00 14.87 18.60
N LEU A 530 23.06 13.82 17.79
CA LEU A 530 23.81 12.61 18.09
C LEU A 530 25.33 12.85 18.04
N GLU A 531 25.81 13.64 17.09
CA GLU A 531 27.20 14.09 17.04
C GLU A 531 27.58 14.82 18.34
N ARG A 532 26.75 15.76 18.80
CA ARG A 532 26.97 16.46 20.08
C ARG A 532 26.94 15.53 21.28
N SER A 533 26.08 14.52 21.31
CA SER A 533 26.05 13.59 22.45
C SER A 533 27.34 12.77 22.54
N PHE A 534 27.91 12.35 21.40
CA PHE A 534 29.23 11.71 21.39
C PHE A 534 30.38 12.63 21.82
N LEU A 535 30.37 13.89 21.38
CA LEU A 535 31.38 14.88 21.81
C LEU A 535 31.31 15.14 23.32
N MET A 536 30.10 15.19 23.89
CA MET A 536 29.91 15.34 25.34
C MET A 536 30.39 14.10 26.12
N LEU A 537 30.12 12.89 25.62
CA LEU A 537 30.63 11.65 26.21
C LEU A 537 32.16 11.61 26.26
N GLY A 538 32.84 12.08 25.21
CA GLY A 538 34.30 12.19 25.19
C GLY A 538 34.83 13.15 26.26
N ASN A 539 34.16 14.29 26.47
CA ASN A 539 34.58 15.27 27.49
C ASN A 539 34.38 14.78 28.94
N VAL A 540 33.35 13.96 29.20
CA VAL A 540 33.09 13.41 30.55
C VAL A 540 34.10 12.31 30.91
N LEU A 541 34.51 11.48 29.94
CA LEU A 541 35.54 10.47 30.16
C LEU A 541 36.91 11.09 30.51
N HIS A 542 37.21 12.29 30.02
CA HIS A 542 38.48 12.98 30.29
C HIS A 542 38.47 13.89 31.53
N SER A 543 37.33 14.13 32.20
CA SER A 543 37.25 15.06 33.34
C SER A 543 37.44 14.42 34.73
N ASP A 544 37.53 13.09 34.82
CA ASP A 544 37.64 12.36 36.09
C ASP A 544 39.07 11.91 36.45
N THR A 545 40.10 12.24 35.66
CA THR A 545 41.50 11.93 36.00
C THR A 545 42.28 13.19 36.37
N GLN A 546 42.22 13.54 37.66
CA GLN A 546 43.08 14.54 38.30
C GLN A 546 44.22 13.87 39.11
N ASP A 547 44.79 12.78 38.58
CA ASP A 547 45.92 12.08 39.21
C ASP A 547 47.05 11.85 38.19
N ASP A 548 48.26 12.26 38.58
CA ASP A 548 49.46 12.47 37.76
C ASP A 548 50.18 11.15 37.39
N THR A 549 49.46 10.17 36.86
CA THR A 549 50.06 8.94 36.30
C THR A 549 49.81 8.81 34.81
N PRO A 550 50.84 8.54 33.98
CA PRO A 550 50.65 8.32 32.55
C PRO A 550 49.92 6.98 32.35
N GLU A 551 48.62 7.05 32.11
CA GLU A 551 47.79 5.88 31.80
C GLU A 551 48.16 5.28 30.43
N PRO A 552 48.15 3.94 30.29
CA PRO A 552 48.55 3.25 29.06
C PRO A 552 47.41 3.20 28.04
N GLU A 553 47.63 3.72 26.82
CA GLU A 553 46.99 3.45 25.50
C GLU A 553 45.46 3.16 25.36
N ALA A 554 44.65 3.19 26.43
CA ALA A 554 43.26 2.77 26.45
C ALA A 554 42.24 3.92 26.48
N ASP A 555 42.70 5.16 26.60
CA ASP A 555 41.87 6.36 26.49
C ASP A 555 41.59 6.68 25.01
N ARG A 556 40.92 5.75 24.34
CA ARG A 556 40.59 5.85 22.92
C ARG A 556 39.56 6.96 22.73
N GLN A 557 40.04 8.18 22.46
CA GLN A 557 39.20 9.29 22.06
C GLN A 557 38.31 8.85 20.88
N LEU A 558 36.99 8.90 21.06
CA LEU A 558 36.02 8.45 20.07
C LEU A 558 36.08 9.34 18.82
N ARG A 559 36.41 8.77 17.66
CA ARG A 559 36.54 9.53 16.41
C ARG A 559 35.23 9.51 15.64
N VAL A 560 34.48 10.60 15.70
CA VAL A 560 33.17 10.74 15.04
C VAL A 560 33.30 11.62 13.80
N TRP A 561 32.74 11.17 12.68
CA TRP A 561 32.69 11.95 11.44
C TRP A 561 31.25 12.12 10.98
N ALA A 562 30.80 13.37 10.79
CA ALA A 562 29.43 13.66 10.40
C ALA A 562 29.34 14.29 9.00
N ILE A 563 28.45 13.77 8.14
CA ILE A 563 28.18 14.30 6.80
C ILE A 563 26.71 14.64 6.67
N HIS A 564 26.43 15.93 6.48
CA HIS A 564 25.08 16.47 6.34
C HIS A 564 25.03 17.69 5.42
N SER A 565 23.83 18.23 5.18
CA SER A 565 23.63 19.24 4.13
C SER A 565 24.39 20.56 4.34
N GLU A 566 24.85 20.85 5.56
CA GLU A 566 25.61 22.08 5.88
C GLU A 566 27.11 21.94 5.67
N ASN A 567 27.68 20.73 5.65
CA ASN A 567 29.12 20.50 5.56
C ASN A 567 29.54 19.63 4.37
N SER A 568 28.60 18.93 3.72
CA SER A 568 28.88 18.04 2.58
C SER A 568 29.60 18.72 1.40
N GLY A 569 29.48 20.04 1.24
CA GLY A 569 30.19 20.79 0.21
C GLY A 569 31.61 21.25 0.57
N SER A 570 32.07 21.02 1.80
CA SER A 570 33.44 21.36 2.21
C SER A 570 34.47 20.49 1.50
N GLU A 571 35.65 21.04 1.24
CA GLU A 571 36.76 20.34 0.58
C GLU A 571 37.13 19.05 1.32
N GLU A 572 37.23 19.13 2.65
CA GLU A 572 37.51 18.00 3.52
C GLU A 572 36.47 16.87 3.37
N ASN A 573 35.17 17.18 3.39
CA ASN A 573 34.15 16.16 3.21
C ASN A 573 34.07 15.63 1.77
N GLN A 574 34.36 16.46 0.75
CA GLN A 574 34.44 15.98 -0.63
C GLN A 574 35.60 14.99 -0.81
N LEU A 575 36.76 15.26 -0.22
CA LEU A 575 37.90 14.34 -0.20
C LEU A 575 37.58 13.07 0.58
N PHE A 576 36.99 13.19 1.77
CA PHE A 576 36.57 12.03 2.57
C PHE A 576 35.60 11.12 1.81
N ILE A 577 34.62 11.70 1.10
CA ILE A 577 33.64 10.94 0.31
C ILE A 577 34.31 10.25 -0.89
N GLN A 578 35.26 10.92 -1.55
CA GLN A 578 35.99 10.34 -2.69
C GLN A 578 36.84 9.14 -2.26
N GLU A 579 37.52 9.26 -1.11
CA GLU A 579 38.42 8.25 -0.57
C GLU A 579 37.79 7.39 0.54
N ILE A 580 36.45 7.31 0.58
CA ILE A 580 35.71 6.77 1.74
C ILE A 580 36.20 5.38 2.17
N ASN A 581 36.42 4.46 1.22
CA ASN A 581 36.87 3.09 1.52
C ASN A 581 38.26 3.04 2.19
N THR A 582 39.08 4.08 2.02
CA THR A 582 40.37 4.22 2.72
C THR A 582 40.22 5.05 4.00
N ALA A 583 39.49 6.16 3.92
CA ALA A 583 39.32 7.14 4.99
C ALA A 583 38.56 6.58 6.21
N LEU A 584 37.67 5.60 6.01
CA LEU A 584 36.90 4.99 7.10
C LEU A 584 37.77 4.43 8.24
N LYS A 585 39.01 4.00 7.95
CA LYS A 585 39.93 3.44 8.96
C LYS A 585 40.31 4.45 10.07
N SER A 586 40.17 5.74 9.82
CA SER A 586 40.51 6.80 10.78
C SER A 586 39.36 7.17 11.73
N ILE A 587 38.17 6.58 11.60
CA ILE A 587 36.98 6.98 12.36
C ILE A 587 36.33 5.77 13.05
N ASP A 588 35.65 5.99 14.15
CA ASP A 588 34.90 4.93 14.85
C ASP A 588 33.41 4.99 14.53
N VAL A 589 32.87 6.18 14.26
CA VAL A 589 31.45 6.39 13.96
C VAL A 589 31.29 7.30 12.75
N LEU A 590 30.55 6.85 11.75
CA LEU A 590 30.11 7.68 10.63
C LEU A 590 28.63 8.06 10.80
N LEU A 591 28.36 9.35 10.93
CA LEU A 591 27.01 9.90 11.01
C LEU A 591 26.63 10.53 9.68
N THR A 592 25.50 10.16 9.10
CA THR A 592 25.15 10.66 7.77
C THR A 592 23.68 10.94 7.55
N SER A 593 23.41 12.06 6.89
CA SER A 593 22.11 12.40 6.33
C SER A 593 22.07 12.11 4.82
N PRO A 594 20.99 12.44 4.08
CA PRO A 594 20.90 12.20 2.63
C PRO A 594 21.95 12.93 1.77
N SER A 595 22.80 13.71 2.42
CA SER A 595 23.91 14.45 1.83
C SER A 595 25.12 13.58 1.52
N LEU A 596 25.26 12.41 2.14
CA LEU A 596 26.14 11.37 1.60
C LEU A 596 25.48 10.87 0.30
N GLY A 597 25.99 11.39 -0.81
CA GLY A 597 25.31 11.38 -2.09
C GLY A 597 24.94 9.98 -2.59
N THR A 598 23.96 9.93 -3.50
CA THR A 598 23.67 8.68 -4.21
C THR A 598 24.86 8.31 -5.09
N GLY A 599 25.26 7.04 -5.06
CA GLY A 599 26.44 6.53 -5.74
C GLY A 599 27.69 6.30 -4.88
N VAL A 600 27.65 6.60 -3.58
CA VAL A 600 28.72 6.18 -2.65
C VAL A 600 28.49 4.73 -2.25
N ASP A 601 29.48 3.87 -2.47
CA ASP A 601 29.51 2.47 -2.07
C ASP A 601 30.61 2.24 -1.03
N ILE A 602 30.22 1.82 0.16
CA ILE A 602 31.13 1.38 1.22
C ILE A 602 31.22 -0.14 1.08
N SER A 603 32.31 -0.57 0.43
CA SER A 603 32.55 -1.97 0.06
C SER A 603 33.60 -2.64 0.93
N VAL A 604 34.27 -1.87 1.80
CA VAL A 604 35.22 -2.39 2.77
C VAL A 604 34.50 -2.98 3.98
N ASP A 605 35.00 -4.11 4.46
CA ASP A 605 34.56 -4.70 5.71
C ASP A 605 35.20 -3.94 6.88
N TYR A 606 34.42 -3.04 7.48
CA TYR A 606 34.91 -2.12 8.50
C TYR A 606 33.91 -1.87 9.63
N PHE A 607 32.64 -1.64 9.29
CA PHE A 607 31.60 -1.41 10.27
C PHE A 607 31.05 -2.73 10.80
N ASP A 608 30.76 -2.76 12.10
CA ASP A 608 30.17 -3.91 12.78
C ASP A 608 28.63 -3.83 12.78
N ILE A 609 28.08 -2.63 12.70
CA ILE A 609 26.65 -2.37 12.91
C ILE A 609 26.14 -1.14 12.15
N ILE A 610 24.88 -1.21 11.70
CA ILE A 610 24.19 -0.12 11.00
C ILE A 610 22.99 0.33 11.85
N PHE A 611 22.85 1.65 11.99
CA PHE A 611 21.70 2.27 12.64
C PHE A 611 20.92 3.15 11.67
N GLY A 612 19.60 3.01 11.62
CA GLY A 612 18.70 3.84 10.84
C GLY A 612 17.68 4.56 11.70
N ALA A 613 17.71 5.90 11.70
CA ALA A 613 16.76 6.73 12.43
C ALA A 613 15.97 7.64 11.48
N PHE A 614 14.76 7.22 11.10
CA PHE A 614 13.97 7.91 10.07
C PHE A 614 12.75 8.62 10.66
N HIS A 615 12.64 9.92 10.43
CA HIS A 615 11.64 10.80 11.02
C HIS A 615 10.51 11.15 10.04
N ALA A 616 10.49 10.56 8.84
CA ALA A 616 9.54 10.90 7.77
C ALA A 616 9.52 12.40 7.44
N VAL A 617 10.71 13.02 7.46
CA VAL A 617 10.91 14.45 7.21
C VAL A 617 10.99 14.73 5.71
N SER A 618 11.80 13.94 4.99
CA SER A 618 12.14 14.28 3.62
C SER A 618 12.22 13.11 2.66
N GLN A 619 12.22 11.85 3.13
CA GLN A 619 12.55 10.70 2.30
C GLN A 619 11.48 9.60 2.25
N SER A 620 11.36 8.95 1.10
CA SER A 620 10.55 7.76 0.91
C SER A 620 11.22 6.50 1.47
N ALA A 621 10.48 5.40 1.55
CA ALA A 621 11.01 4.10 1.97
C ALA A 621 12.20 3.65 1.10
N ASN A 622 12.11 3.78 -0.22
CA ASN A 622 13.22 3.42 -1.13
C ASN A 622 14.49 4.22 -0.84
N GLU A 623 14.37 5.53 -0.55
CA GLU A 623 15.52 6.38 -0.23
C GLU A 623 16.12 6.09 1.16
N CYS A 624 15.27 5.66 2.12
CA CYS A 624 15.73 5.20 3.43
C CYS A 624 16.47 3.86 3.31
N ALA A 625 15.91 2.90 2.57
CA ALA A 625 16.54 1.62 2.28
C ALA A 625 17.89 1.80 1.55
N GLN A 626 17.96 2.70 0.56
CA GLN A 626 19.23 2.99 -0.10
C GLN A 626 20.32 3.53 0.83
N GLN A 627 19.96 4.31 1.85
CA GLN A 627 20.93 4.77 2.86
C GLN A 627 21.43 3.60 3.72
N LEU A 628 20.52 2.75 4.19
CA LEU A 628 20.87 1.54 4.94
C LEU A 628 21.80 0.62 4.14
N TRP A 629 21.63 0.56 2.81
CA TRP A 629 22.43 -0.28 1.90
C TRP A 629 23.73 0.37 1.40
N ARG A 630 24.12 1.56 1.89
CA ARG A 630 25.42 2.16 1.54
C ARG A 630 26.59 1.27 1.97
N ASN A 631 26.47 0.66 3.16
CA ASN A 631 27.38 -0.38 3.61
C ASN A 631 26.99 -1.73 3.01
N ARG A 632 27.84 -2.28 2.15
CA ARG A 632 27.54 -3.51 1.39
C ARG A 632 27.78 -4.78 2.21
N THR A 633 28.59 -4.73 3.27
CA THR A 633 28.82 -5.86 4.18
C THR A 633 27.52 -6.30 4.86
N ASN A 634 27.32 -7.61 4.93
CA ASN A 634 26.15 -8.23 5.57
C ASN A 634 26.29 -8.20 7.10
N ILE A 635 25.94 -7.07 7.70
CA ILE A 635 26.00 -6.81 9.15
C ILE A 635 24.61 -6.43 9.68
N PRO A 636 24.33 -6.64 10.99
CA PRO A 636 23.02 -6.35 11.58
C PRO A 636 22.65 -4.88 11.46
N MET A 637 21.34 -4.64 11.34
CA MET A 637 20.73 -3.31 11.29
C MET A 637 19.81 -3.09 12.49
N HIS A 638 19.88 -1.90 13.08
CA HIS A 638 18.93 -1.43 14.08
C HIS A 638 18.17 -0.24 13.51
N VAL A 639 16.84 -0.36 13.38
CA VAL A 639 16.02 0.61 12.66
C VAL A 639 14.87 1.10 13.51
N TRP A 640 14.75 2.42 13.61
CA TRP A 640 13.57 3.11 14.14
C TRP A 640 13.01 4.05 13.08
N VAL A 641 11.68 4.10 12.99
CA VAL A 641 10.96 5.01 12.11
C VAL A 641 9.84 5.70 12.88
N ALA A 642 9.69 7.01 12.75
CA ALA A 642 8.58 7.76 13.35
C ALA A 642 7.21 7.21 12.89
N GLU A 643 6.24 7.17 13.81
CA GLU A 643 4.87 6.68 13.50
C GLU A 643 4.19 7.57 12.46
N ARG A 644 4.47 8.88 12.49
CA ARG A 644 3.81 9.88 11.65
C ARG A 644 4.81 10.95 11.21
N PRO A 645 4.61 11.57 10.04
CA PRO A 645 5.41 12.69 9.59
C PRO A 645 5.22 13.91 10.50
N PRO A 646 6.30 14.64 10.86
CA PRO A 646 6.24 15.76 11.81
C PRO A 646 5.49 16.99 11.28
N PHE A 647 5.31 17.09 9.96
CA PHE A 647 4.65 18.22 9.29
C PHE A 647 3.22 17.86 8.80
N GLY A 648 2.65 16.76 9.28
CA GLY A 648 1.35 16.28 8.85
C GLY A 648 1.39 15.51 7.52
N TYR A 649 0.20 15.11 7.05
CA TYR A 649 0.05 14.28 5.86
C TYR A 649 0.02 15.11 4.58
N ASN A 650 0.81 14.69 3.59
CA ASN A 650 0.81 15.29 2.25
C ASN A 650 -0.32 14.71 1.37
N GLU A 651 -0.76 15.48 0.35
CA GLU A 651 -1.79 15.03 -0.60
C GLU A 651 -1.27 13.85 -1.44
N THR A 652 -2.08 12.80 -1.59
CA THR A 652 -1.71 11.56 -2.30
C THR A 652 -2.56 11.30 -3.53
N ASN A 653 -3.45 12.22 -3.91
CA ASN A 653 -4.25 12.12 -5.12
C ASN A 653 -3.58 12.90 -6.27
N PRO A 654 -3.08 12.21 -7.32
CA PRO A 654 -2.41 12.86 -8.45
C PRO A 654 -3.25 13.95 -9.11
N LYS A 655 -4.59 13.78 -9.19
CA LYS A 655 -5.49 14.77 -9.80
C LYS A 655 -5.52 16.07 -9.01
N ARG A 656 -5.61 15.98 -7.68
CA ARG A 656 -5.59 17.16 -6.80
C ARG A 656 -4.23 17.85 -6.78
N ILE A 657 -3.14 17.07 -6.89
CA ILE A 657 -1.79 17.62 -7.07
C ILE A 657 -1.71 18.40 -8.39
N LYS A 658 -2.20 17.81 -9.50
CA LYS A 658 -2.26 18.46 -10.82
C LYS A 658 -3.09 19.76 -10.80
N GLU A 659 -4.28 19.72 -10.20
CA GLU A 659 -5.13 20.91 -10.02
C GLU A 659 -4.39 22.03 -9.28
N ARG A 660 -3.71 21.70 -8.17
CA ARG A 660 -2.92 22.66 -7.40
C ARG A 660 -1.78 23.27 -8.22
N TYR A 661 -1.06 22.45 -8.99
CA TYR A 661 0.02 22.90 -9.86
C TYR A 661 -0.48 23.91 -10.91
N LEU A 662 -1.60 23.61 -11.56
CA LEU A 662 -2.21 24.46 -12.57
C LEU A 662 -2.79 25.77 -11.99
N GLN A 663 -3.26 25.75 -10.75
CA GLN A 663 -3.80 26.92 -10.05
C GLN A 663 -2.72 27.88 -9.55
N LYS A 664 -1.65 27.37 -8.93
CA LYS A 664 -0.64 28.20 -8.27
C LYS A 664 0.39 28.83 -9.21
N ASN A 665 0.35 28.54 -10.52
CA ASN A 665 1.41 28.88 -11.46
C ASN A 665 2.81 28.48 -10.94
N GLU A 666 2.91 27.45 -10.08
CA GLU A 666 4.21 26.85 -9.66
C GLU A 666 4.97 26.23 -10.85
N MET A 667 4.31 26.22 -12.01
CA MET A 667 4.65 25.72 -13.34
C MET A 667 5.64 26.61 -14.12
N THR A 668 6.84 26.86 -13.61
CA THR A 668 7.92 27.40 -14.48
C THR A 668 8.53 26.35 -15.41
N ALA A 669 8.05 25.10 -15.34
CA ALA A 669 8.80 23.94 -15.81
C ALA A 669 8.18 23.16 -16.98
N PHE A 670 6.91 23.41 -17.30
CA PHE A 670 6.26 22.93 -18.52
C PHE A 670 5.58 24.12 -19.20
N LEU A 671 5.64 24.17 -20.53
CA LEU A 671 4.99 25.22 -21.31
C LEU A 671 3.48 25.12 -21.12
N ILE A 672 2.89 26.13 -20.46
CA ILE A 672 1.45 26.22 -20.19
C ILE A 672 0.74 26.52 -21.51
N ARG A 673 -0.30 25.74 -21.80
CA ARG A 673 -1.22 25.99 -22.91
C ARG A 673 -2.61 26.32 -22.37
N ILE A 674 -3.28 27.28 -22.98
CA ILE A 674 -4.72 27.52 -22.75
C ILE A 674 -5.43 27.01 -24.00
N ASP A 675 -6.37 26.08 -23.80
CA ASP A 675 -7.26 25.64 -24.86
C ASP A 675 -8.20 26.80 -25.23
N ARG A 676 -8.18 27.20 -26.51
CA ARG A 676 -8.87 28.41 -26.98
C ARG A 676 -10.39 28.27 -27.00
N GLU A 677 -10.90 27.05 -27.11
CA GLU A 677 -12.33 26.77 -27.21
C GLU A 677 -12.98 26.60 -25.82
N THR A 678 -12.30 25.89 -24.93
CA THR A 678 -12.81 25.53 -23.61
C THR A 678 -12.34 26.46 -22.49
N GLY A 679 -11.32 27.29 -22.75
CA GLY A 679 -10.67 28.14 -21.75
C GLY A 679 -9.89 27.36 -20.68
N LYS A 680 -9.78 26.03 -20.82
CA LYS A 680 -9.10 25.18 -19.83
C LYS A 680 -7.58 25.30 -19.96
N ARG A 681 -6.91 25.37 -18.82
CA ARG A 681 -5.44 25.33 -18.74
C ARG A 681 -4.94 23.88 -18.86
N GLY A 682 -3.85 23.72 -19.60
CA GLY A 682 -3.08 22.48 -19.73
C GLY A 682 -1.60 22.78 -19.96
N VAL A 683 -0.84 21.78 -20.39
CA VAL A 683 0.57 21.92 -20.76
C VAL A 683 0.88 21.18 -22.05
N GLU A 684 1.93 21.59 -22.75
CA GLU A 684 2.35 20.98 -24.03
C GLU A 684 2.70 19.49 -23.90
N LYS A 685 3.37 19.10 -22.81
CA LYS A 685 3.73 17.71 -22.48
C LYS A 685 2.89 17.20 -21.30
N ASP A 686 1.57 17.09 -21.49
CA ASP A 686 0.64 16.75 -20.39
C ASP A 686 0.93 15.38 -19.77
N TRP A 687 1.41 14.42 -20.57
CA TRP A 687 1.84 13.11 -20.11
C TRP A 687 2.99 13.20 -19.08
N ALA A 688 3.96 14.09 -19.27
CA ALA A 688 5.08 14.29 -18.36
C ALA A 688 4.65 14.99 -17.07
N LEU A 689 3.67 15.90 -17.15
CA LEU A 689 3.03 16.51 -15.97
C LEU A 689 2.24 15.46 -15.18
N ASP A 690 1.49 14.58 -15.85
CA ASP A 690 0.75 13.49 -15.21
C ASP A 690 1.69 12.54 -14.46
N ILE A 691 2.80 12.16 -15.08
CA ILE A 691 3.84 11.34 -14.43
C ILE A 691 4.45 12.07 -13.24
N SER A 692 4.75 13.37 -13.38
CA SER A 692 5.24 14.21 -12.26
C SER A 692 4.25 14.22 -11.07
N CYS A 693 2.95 14.32 -11.33
CA CYS A 693 1.93 14.30 -10.28
C CYS A 693 1.77 12.92 -9.65
N GLN A 694 1.91 11.85 -10.43
CA GLN A 694 1.87 10.47 -9.93
C GLN A 694 3.09 10.14 -9.07
N LEU A 695 4.29 10.55 -9.47
CA LEU A 695 5.51 10.39 -8.67
C LEU A 695 5.41 11.10 -7.32
N GLU A 696 4.88 12.32 -7.31
CA GLU A 696 4.67 13.04 -6.05
C GLU A 696 3.62 12.38 -5.17
N ALA A 697 2.51 11.91 -5.74
CA ALA A 697 1.51 11.16 -4.98
C ALA A 697 2.10 9.89 -4.34
N GLN A 698 2.91 9.14 -5.09
CA GLN A 698 3.59 7.95 -4.58
C GLN A 698 4.61 8.30 -3.48
N ARG A 699 5.42 9.35 -3.68
CA ARG A 699 6.35 9.84 -2.67
C ARG A 699 5.63 10.29 -1.40
N ASN A 700 4.59 11.11 -1.53
CA ASN A 700 3.80 11.62 -0.41
C ASN A 700 3.15 10.49 0.36
N LEU A 701 2.58 9.50 -0.33
CA LEU A 701 2.02 8.32 0.31
C LEU A 701 3.09 7.52 1.08
N SER A 702 4.35 7.52 0.62
CA SER A 702 5.45 6.79 1.25
C SER A 702 5.84 7.47 2.54
N ILE A 703 6.09 8.77 2.47
CA ILE A 703 6.42 9.61 3.63
C ILE A 703 5.28 9.57 4.67
N ASN A 704 4.04 9.69 4.22
CA ASN A 704 2.86 9.61 5.08
C ASN A 704 2.75 8.30 5.87
N ASN A 705 3.41 7.21 5.41
CA ASN A 705 3.32 5.88 6.01
C ASN A 705 4.71 5.24 6.16
N LEU A 706 5.76 6.04 6.36
CA LEU A 706 7.14 5.60 6.18
C LEU A 706 7.50 4.38 7.04
N ARG A 707 7.02 4.32 8.29
CA ARG A 707 7.28 3.20 9.21
C ARG A 707 6.87 1.86 8.59
N LEU A 708 5.64 1.78 8.10
CA LEU A 708 5.09 0.57 7.50
C LEU A 708 5.68 0.29 6.12
N ASP A 709 5.84 1.34 5.31
CA ASP A 709 6.37 1.22 3.95
C ASP A 709 7.83 0.73 3.98
N LEU A 710 8.68 1.30 4.83
CA LEU A 710 10.07 0.86 4.98
C LEU A 710 10.16 -0.57 5.55
N ARG A 711 9.39 -0.92 6.59
CA ARG A 711 9.38 -2.28 7.15
C ARG A 711 9.11 -3.33 6.08
N SER A 712 8.01 -3.16 5.34
CA SER A 712 7.65 -4.08 4.28
C SER A 712 8.68 -4.09 3.14
N LEU A 713 9.32 -2.96 2.83
CA LEU A 713 10.35 -2.94 1.80
C LEU A 713 11.58 -3.75 2.22
N LEU A 714 11.98 -3.66 3.49
CA LEU A 714 13.07 -4.45 4.03
C LEU A 714 12.72 -5.96 4.03
N GLU A 715 11.47 -6.33 4.29
CA GLU A 715 10.98 -7.71 4.15
C GLU A 715 11.07 -8.18 2.68
N ASP A 716 10.60 -7.37 1.71
CA ASP A 716 10.65 -7.66 0.27
C ASP A 716 12.10 -7.79 -0.27
N MET A 717 13.05 -7.14 0.39
CA MET A 717 14.49 -7.22 0.12
C MET A 717 15.11 -8.52 0.69
N GLY A 718 14.34 -9.36 1.36
CA GLY A 718 14.77 -10.66 1.90
C GLY A 718 15.47 -10.57 3.26
N ASN A 719 15.16 -9.56 4.07
CA ASN A 719 15.72 -9.41 5.42
C ASN A 719 14.81 -10.02 6.48
N THR A 720 15.39 -10.38 7.63
CA THR A 720 14.66 -10.90 8.79
C THR A 720 14.36 -9.76 9.75
N ILE A 721 13.08 -9.41 9.94
CA ILE A 721 12.67 -8.38 10.89
C ILE A 721 12.53 -8.98 12.29
N ILE A 722 13.28 -8.44 13.25
CA ILE A 722 13.29 -8.86 14.66
C ILE A 722 12.67 -7.72 15.49
N PRO A 723 11.46 -7.86 16.04
CA PRO A 723 10.84 -6.80 16.83
C PRO A 723 11.61 -6.59 18.14
N MET A 724 11.95 -5.33 18.43
CA MET A 724 12.52 -4.89 19.70
C MET A 724 11.39 -4.28 20.52
N GLY A 725 11.00 -4.97 21.61
CA GLY A 725 9.93 -4.53 22.51
C GLY A 725 10.18 -3.13 23.06
N ASP A 726 9.10 -2.44 23.44
CA ASP A 726 9.18 -1.13 24.07
C ASP A 726 9.95 -1.24 25.39
N GLY A 727 11.21 -0.82 25.37
CA GLY A 727 11.93 -0.57 26.60
C GLY A 727 11.18 0.49 27.40
N VAL A 728 10.59 0.04 28.52
CA VAL A 728 10.08 0.84 29.64
C VAL A 728 8.82 1.67 29.32
N ASN A 729 7.66 1.01 29.41
CA ASN A 729 6.48 1.66 30.00
C ASN A 729 6.73 1.68 31.53
N GLU A 730 7.32 2.77 32.03
CA GLU A 730 7.17 3.10 33.45
C GLU A 730 5.71 3.50 33.71
N ALA A 731 5.21 2.98 34.84
CA ALA A 731 3.84 2.90 35.32
C ALA A 731 2.96 4.16 35.20
#